data_AF-A0EEA3-F1
#
_entry.id   AF-A0EEA3-F1
#
_cell.length_a   1.000
_cell.length_b   1.000
_cell.length_c   1.000
_cell.angle_alpha   90.00
_cell.angle_beta   90.00
_cell.angle_gamma   90.00
#
_symmetry.space_group_name_H-M   'P 1'
#
loop_
_entity.id
_entity.type
_entity.pdbx_description
1 polymer ?
#
loop_
_entity_poly.entity_id
_entity_poly.type
_entity_poly.pdbx_seq_one_letter_code
_entity_poly.pdbx_strand_id
1 'polypeptide(L)'
;MREAAADETNEKKWVVFDGPVDALWIENMNTVLDDNMMLCLANGQRIKLRTQMRMLFEVQDLRVASPATVSRCGMVYLTQEDLGWLPYVQSWVETEFGPKEIQLNGNIQNVEILQKNERTYLQSLFEEYVNDVINKIRKTFKETIGTNDTQQVVSLCNLLEAFISDKYGFKATMTADSRKRFILYAFTFGCIWSVGASIDDKHHEDMSDFFRDRFQMYSYYLDTSNELSFKHWNDKIEEFTYDPTEQFFNMLVPTVDTVRYSYIIEQLLSINKRVYLTGPTGTGKSQVLAKLLVQIQEPRSIDPVYIIFSAQTTSMVTQMTIENKLEKTRKALLTAKPGRQTCIFIDDVNMPQLEEYGAQPPIELLRLLVDKGFLYDRKERFQKFIENVTLLCCSAPPGGGRNPLTPRFTRHFNMLSLPQPAQSTLFKIFFSILNGFFGQGFTDPVKKMSDTITNATIEVYIRIIKEKLPIPSKFHYTFNLRDVSKVFQGVLMVKPGLVREVDQVTRLWVHEVSRVFYDRLINDIDRDWFKELVGDLLGRQFKSRMTKDDVYGANKVLYGDILKIDSDNKEYEEIKDVAKLVKILEDKLDDYNTECNSKTRLVFFGDAIDHILRISRILRQPRGNAMLIWCWRVRKTIVNQTVSLYSLEITKNFSVDNFQDFLKKIFQISGLQEKPLCFLFTDSQIVYESFLEDINNILNSGEVPNIWKPEEKQPLLEEVKKINARLKRPEDPDTLYKTFVESVRNQLHIVLCMSPVGDALRVRCRKFPAMVDCCTLDWFSSWPAEALVSVATKILEQETDFPQTDIPQKQLIDSLAQMCMEIHISAKDCADKFEAALKRKVYTTPKSYLDLIGLYLSSLKRKREELQLKQKRLSGGLVKLKMANEQVAGLQVTLTDLKPQLEESSIKVQEALEKVNQDSYLASQQEQLVKAETEEVNKKAQDVKIIADDAQADLDVVMPELEKALKAVEQMDENEIKIVRTYNNPPQAVVMVLEAVLTLLGLNTSWDSAKKAMIDVGSFVSSLKNYPRDNIPDKILNNLKKIISREDFVPDLIRTKAKPAADMATWCLAMNTYSIVSKKVEPKKRKVAEMMAVFGFSKQGIGSQGG
;
A
#
# COMPACT_ATOMS: atom_id res chain seq x y z
N MET A 1 -20.35 5.42 38.95
CA MET A 1 -20.34 4.32 39.94
C MET A 1 -19.61 4.70 41.22
N ARG A 2 -18.29 4.98 41.21
CA ARG A 2 -17.57 5.39 42.43
C ARG A 2 -18.17 6.64 43.09
N GLU A 3 -18.43 7.68 42.30
CA GLU A 3 -19.06 8.92 42.78
C GLU A 3 -20.43 8.64 43.42
N ALA A 4 -21.28 7.85 42.76
CA ALA A 4 -22.60 7.49 43.27
C ALA A 4 -22.55 6.61 44.53
N ALA A 5 -21.50 5.81 44.74
CA ALA A 5 -21.33 4.99 45.95
C ALA A 5 -20.72 5.78 47.13
N ALA A 6 -19.97 6.84 46.83
CA ALA A 6 -19.36 7.75 47.81
C ALA A 6 -20.34 8.79 48.34
N ASP A 7 -21.39 9.11 47.59
CA ASP A 7 -22.46 10.01 48.03
C ASP A 7 -23.24 9.41 49.22
N GLU A 8 -23.33 10.16 50.32
CA GLU A 8 -23.97 9.73 51.55
C GLU A 8 -25.41 10.22 51.72
N THR A 9 -25.94 10.92 50.72
CA THR A 9 -27.31 11.40 50.75
C THR A 9 -28.31 10.26 50.75
N ASN A 10 -29.44 10.45 51.42
CA ASN A 10 -30.56 9.48 51.44
C ASN A 10 -31.39 9.49 50.15
N GLU A 11 -30.98 10.26 49.14
CA GLU A 11 -31.64 10.32 47.85
C GLU A 11 -31.39 9.04 47.04
N LYS A 12 -32.41 8.60 46.28
CA LYS A 12 -32.23 7.49 45.33
C LYS A 12 -31.41 7.99 44.14
N LYS A 13 -30.22 7.45 43.96
CA LYS A 13 -29.34 7.81 42.84
C LYS A 13 -29.47 6.81 41.70
N TRP A 14 -29.71 7.31 40.50
CA TRP A 14 -29.82 6.50 39.30
C TRP A 14 -28.52 6.57 38.50
N VAL A 15 -27.97 5.41 38.16
CA VAL A 15 -26.86 5.27 37.22
C VAL A 15 -27.42 4.64 35.95
N VAL A 16 -27.52 5.44 34.90
CA VAL A 16 -28.09 5.03 33.62
C VAL A 16 -26.98 4.63 32.66
N PHE A 17 -27.07 3.43 32.13
CA PHE A 17 -26.23 2.90 31.07
C PHE A 17 -27.05 2.88 29.78
N ASP A 18 -26.74 3.79 28.88
CA ASP A 18 -27.45 3.95 27.62
C ASP A 18 -26.56 3.47 26.46
N GLY A 19 -26.86 2.30 25.90
CA GLY A 19 -26.03 1.68 24.87
C GLY A 19 -26.45 0.25 24.50
N PRO A 20 -25.86 -0.34 23.45
CA PRO A 20 -25.96 -1.77 23.20
C PRO A 20 -25.27 -2.56 24.33
N VAL A 21 -25.78 -3.76 24.63
CA VAL A 21 -25.20 -4.66 25.62
C VAL A 21 -24.29 -5.65 24.93
N ASP A 22 -23.09 -5.80 25.48
CA ASP A 22 -22.05 -6.73 25.05
C ASP A 22 -21.75 -7.70 26.19
N ALA A 23 -21.60 -8.98 25.87
CA ALA A 23 -21.20 -10.04 26.80
C ALA A 23 -19.92 -9.69 27.55
N LEU A 24 -18.92 -9.12 26.87
CA LEU A 24 -17.60 -8.81 27.42
C LEU A 24 -17.66 -7.78 28.56
N TRP A 25 -18.54 -6.79 28.45
CA TRP A 25 -18.69 -5.76 29.49
C TRP A 25 -19.68 -6.16 30.57
N ILE A 26 -20.81 -6.79 30.20
CA ILE A 26 -21.87 -7.12 31.16
C ILE A 26 -21.48 -8.28 32.08
N GLU A 27 -20.65 -9.22 31.63
CA GLU A 27 -20.22 -10.34 32.47
C GLU A 27 -19.37 -9.88 33.65
N ASN A 28 -18.54 -8.86 33.45
CA ASN A 28 -17.78 -8.22 34.52
C ASN A 28 -18.68 -7.50 35.55
N MET A 29 -19.96 -7.28 35.21
CA MET A 29 -20.96 -6.69 36.09
C MET A 29 -21.82 -7.76 36.80
N ASN A 30 -21.65 -9.04 36.49
CA ASN A 30 -22.48 -10.10 37.09
C ASN A 30 -22.44 -10.11 38.62
N THR A 31 -21.30 -9.80 39.26
CA THR A 31 -21.20 -9.74 40.74
C THR A 31 -21.91 -8.54 41.34
N VAL A 32 -22.11 -7.47 40.57
CA VAL A 32 -22.81 -6.27 41.01
C VAL A 32 -24.31 -6.35 40.78
N LEU A 33 -24.73 -7.09 39.75
CA LEU A 33 -26.13 -7.35 39.41
C LEU A 33 -26.75 -8.45 40.26
N ASP A 34 -25.92 -9.26 40.93
CA ASP A 34 -26.35 -10.31 41.86
C ASP A 34 -26.57 -9.74 43.29
N ASP A 35 -27.08 -10.56 44.20
CA ASP A 35 -27.40 -10.20 45.59
C ASP A 35 -26.19 -9.64 46.36
N ASN A 36 -24.98 -9.94 45.89
CA ASN A 36 -23.73 -9.44 46.47
C ASN A 36 -23.59 -7.91 46.36
N MET A 37 -24.24 -7.26 45.38
CA MET A 37 -24.18 -5.80 45.12
C MET A 37 -22.74 -5.26 45.17
N MET A 38 -21.77 -6.01 44.65
CA MET A 38 -20.35 -5.71 44.78
C MET A 38 -19.67 -5.67 43.41
N LEU A 39 -19.13 -4.51 43.06
CA LEU A 39 -18.31 -4.34 41.86
C LEU A 39 -16.86 -4.72 42.17
N CYS A 40 -16.37 -5.76 41.49
CA CYS A 40 -15.00 -6.22 41.59
C CYS A 40 -14.18 -5.67 40.42
N LEU A 41 -13.12 -4.91 40.70
CA LEU A 41 -12.22 -4.36 39.69
C LEU A 41 -10.97 -5.25 39.54
N ALA A 42 -10.35 -5.23 38.36
CA ALA A 42 -9.16 -6.03 38.05
C ALA A 42 -7.95 -5.70 38.95
N ASN A 43 -7.90 -4.51 39.54
CA ASN A 43 -6.89 -4.11 40.52
C ASN A 43 -7.15 -4.69 41.94
N GLY A 44 -8.13 -5.58 42.09
CA GLY A 44 -8.54 -6.18 43.36
C GLY A 44 -9.44 -5.31 44.24
N GLN A 45 -9.71 -4.07 43.84
CA GLN A 45 -10.60 -3.18 44.58
C GLN A 45 -12.04 -3.67 44.49
N ARG A 46 -12.70 -3.79 45.65
CA ARG A 46 -14.11 -4.17 45.77
C ARG A 46 -14.92 -2.96 46.21
N ILE A 47 -15.95 -2.59 45.44
CA ILE A 47 -16.82 -1.46 45.71
C ILE A 47 -18.23 -2.01 45.95
N LYS A 48 -18.71 -1.92 47.19
CA LYS A 48 -20.09 -2.32 47.53
C LYS A 48 -21.05 -1.18 47.22
N LEU A 49 -22.15 -1.46 46.52
CA LEU A 49 -23.18 -0.48 46.23
C LEU A 49 -24.07 -0.26 47.45
N ARG A 50 -24.57 0.97 47.59
CA ARG A 50 -25.57 1.32 48.59
C ARG A 50 -26.96 0.91 48.11
N THR A 51 -27.86 0.58 49.04
CA THR A 51 -29.23 0.17 48.72
C THR A 51 -30.08 1.28 48.10
N GLN A 52 -29.65 2.54 48.21
CA GLN A 52 -30.26 3.71 47.58
C GLN A 52 -29.93 3.84 46.09
N MET A 53 -28.87 3.15 45.62
CA MET A 53 -28.47 3.21 44.21
C MET A 53 -29.42 2.37 43.33
N ARG A 54 -29.69 2.84 42.12
CA ARG A 54 -30.44 2.11 41.08
C ARG A 54 -29.63 2.13 39.80
N MET A 55 -29.52 0.98 39.14
CA MET A 55 -28.87 0.84 37.84
C MET A 55 -29.96 0.62 36.79
N LEU A 56 -29.92 1.41 35.73
CA LEU A 56 -30.85 1.31 34.62
C LEU A 56 -30.06 1.07 33.34
N PHE A 57 -30.48 0.11 32.53
CA PHE A 57 -29.91 -0.16 31.23
C PHE A 57 -30.94 0.17 30.15
N GLU A 58 -30.66 1.17 29.33
CA GLU A 58 -31.48 1.52 28.17
C GLU A 58 -30.89 0.87 26.93
N VAL A 59 -31.54 -0.18 26.45
CA VAL A 59 -31.03 -1.10 25.43
C VAL A 59 -32.07 -1.31 24.34
N GLN A 60 -31.64 -1.53 23.09
CA GLN A 60 -32.57 -1.84 22.00
C GLN A 60 -33.01 -3.30 22.04
N ASP A 61 -32.03 -4.20 22.21
CA ASP A 61 -32.23 -5.64 22.28
C ASP A 61 -31.13 -6.27 23.13
N LEU A 62 -31.34 -7.54 23.47
CA LEU A 62 -30.48 -8.33 24.34
C LEU A 62 -30.04 -9.64 23.67
N ARG A 63 -29.95 -9.65 22.33
CA ARG A 63 -29.62 -10.88 21.57
C ARG A 63 -28.27 -11.48 21.94
N VAL A 64 -27.36 -10.64 22.44
CA VAL A 64 -25.99 -11.00 22.80
C VAL A 64 -25.84 -11.29 24.30
N ALA A 65 -26.84 -10.94 25.12
CA ALA A 65 -26.77 -11.17 26.56
C ALA A 65 -27.16 -12.62 26.92
N SER A 66 -26.47 -13.22 27.88
CA SER A 66 -26.82 -14.55 28.37
C SER A 66 -28.16 -14.51 29.14
N PRO A 67 -29.01 -15.55 29.05
CA PRO A 67 -30.22 -15.64 29.86
C PRO A 67 -29.97 -15.55 31.37
N ALA A 68 -28.81 -16.02 31.83
CA ALA A 68 -28.39 -15.94 33.23
C ALA A 68 -28.04 -14.51 33.69
N THR A 69 -27.60 -13.65 32.78
CA THR A 69 -27.43 -12.22 33.04
C THR A 69 -28.78 -11.52 33.07
N VAL A 70 -29.66 -11.87 32.12
CA VAL A 70 -31.01 -11.31 32.02
C VAL A 70 -31.85 -11.63 33.26
N SER A 71 -31.73 -12.83 33.83
CA SER A 71 -32.49 -13.23 35.03
C SER A 71 -32.13 -12.43 36.29
N ARG A 72 -30.99 -11.73 36.30
CA ARG A 72 -30.55 -10.87 37.42
C ARG A 72 -31.13 -9.45 37.34
N CYS A 73 -31.75 -9.10 36.22
CA CYS A 73 -32.27 -7.76 35.95
C CYS A 73 -33.80 -7.77 35.92
N GLY A 74 -34.42 -6.69 36.41
CA GLY A 74 -35.83 -6.42 36.17
C GLY A 74 -36.02 -5.95 34.73
N MET A 75 -36.87 -6.65 33.96
CA MET A 75 -37.10 -6.36 32.55
C MET A 75 -38.37 -5.54 32.37
N VAL A 76 -38.23 -4.36 31.76
CA VAL A 76 -39.36 -3.50 31.39
C VAL A 76 -39.39 -3.39 29.87
N TYR A 77 -40.42 -3.95 29.26
CA TYR A 77 -40.63 -3.88 27.82
C TYR A 77 -41.53 -2.68 27.49
N LEU A 78 -41.09 -1.85 26.55
CA LEU A 78 -41.86 -0.74 25.99
C LEU A 78 -42.16 -1.09 24.53
N THR A 79 -43.43 -1.32 24.19
CA THR A 79 -43.83 -1.57 22.81
C THR A 79 -44.24 -0.26 22.11
N GLN A 80 -44.12 -0.21 20.79
CA GLN A 80 -44.58 0.95 20.00
C GLN A 80 -46.11 1.08 20.01
N GLU A 81 -46.83 -0.02 20.24
CA GLU A 81 -48.30 -0.02 20.35
C GLU A 81 -48.76 0.71 21.62
N ASP A 82 -47.98 0.61 22.70
CA ASP A 82 -48.28 1.28 23.97
C ASP A 82 -48.02 2.80 23.92
N LEU A 83 -46.99 3.23 23.17
CA LEU A 83 -46.57 4.62 23.06
C LEU A 83 -46.43 5.03 21.58
N GLY A 84 -47.58 5.29 20.94
CA GLY A 84 -47.64 5.71 19.54
C GLY A 84 -47.09 7.13 19.28
N TRP A 85 -47.23 7.60 18.04
CA TRP A 85 -46.74 8.94 17.64
C TRP A 85 -47.67 10.09 18.08
N LEU A 86 -48.96 9.83 18.34
CA LEU A 86 -49.96 10.86 18.63
C LEU A 86 -49.69 11.64 19.94
N PRO A 87 -49.31 11.01 21.07
CA PRO A 87 -48.95 11.73 22.29
C PRO A 87 -47.79 12.72 22.09
N TYR A 88 -46.82 12.37 21.24
CA TYR A 88 -45.73 13.27 20.89
C TYR A 88 -46.25 14.51 20.16
N VAL A 89 -47.10 14.34 19.15
CA VAL A 89 -47.70 15.46 18.40
C VAL A 89 -48.51 16.37 19.30
N GLN A 90 -49.33 15.79 20.20
CA GLN A 90 -50.13 16.58 21.15
C GLN A 90 -49.24 17.42 22.07
N SER A 91 -48.18 16.83 22.61
CA SER A 91 -47.20 17.57 23.43
C SER A 91 -46.46 18.63 22.62
N TRP A 92 -46.04 18.31 21.39
CA TRP A 92 -45.31 19.23 20.51
C TRP A 92 -46.16 20.44 20.11
N VAL A 93 -47.43 20.23 19.73
CA VAL A 93 -48.34 21.34 19.39
C VAL A 93 -48.48 22.31 20.58
N GLU A 94 -48.59 21.78 21.80
CA GLU A 94 -48.70 22.63 22.99
C GLU A 94 -47.38 23.31 23.35
N THR A 95 -46.26 22.59 23.27
CA THR A 95 -44.94 23.14 23.62
C THR A 95 -44.47 24.18 22.62
N GLU A 96 -44.67 23.95 21.31
CA GLU A 96 -44.13 24.83 20.28
C GLU A 96 -45.07 25.95 19.87
N PHE A 97 -46.38 25.67 19.77
CA PHE A 97 -47.37 26.62 19.27
C PHE A 97 -48.40 27.07 20.32
N GLY A 98 -48.33 26.54 21.54
CA GLY A 98 -49.14 26.99 22.68
C GLY A 98 -48.72 28.37 23.20
N PRO A 99 -49.43 28.90 24.21
CA PRO A 99 -49.11 30.19 24.81
C PRO A 99 -47.77 30.14 25.53
N LYS A 100 -46.79 30.93 25.06
CA LYS A 100 -45.50 31.12 25.74
C LYS A 100 -45.48 32.47 26.46
N GLU A 101 -45.13 32.47 27.74
CA GLU A 101 -44.86 33.71 28.50
C GLU A 101 -43.49 34.25 28.08
N ILE A 102 -43.46 35.38 27.39
CA ILE A 102 -42.22 36.06 26.99
C ILE A 102 -42.13 37.37 27.75
N GLN A 103 -41.05 37.55 28.51
CA GLN A 103 -40.72 38.85 29.11
C GLN A 103 -40.03 39.74 28.07
N LEU A 104 -40.75 40.75 27.59
CA LEU A 104 -40.22 41.78 26.70
C LEU A 104 -40.33 43.13 27.42
N ASN A 105 -39.19 43.81 27.61
CA ASN A 105 -39.10 45.15 28.20
C ASN A 105 -39.85 45.33 29.55
N GLY A 106 -39.79 44.32 30.43
CA GLY A 106 -40.42 44.37 31.76
C GLY A 106 -41.92 44.09 31.81
N ASN A 107 -42.58 43.84 30.66
CA ASN A 107 -43.97 43.38 30.60
C ASN A 107 -44.03 41.90 30.18
N ILE A 108 -44.88 41.13 30.85
CA ILE A 108 -45.19 39.74 30.49
C ILE A 108 -46.19 39.80 29.33
N GLN A 109 -45.80 39.36 28.14
CA GLN A 109 -46.70 39.17 27.00
C GLN A 109 -46.85 37.68 26.70
N ASN A 110 -48.10 37.23 26.58
CA ASN A 110 -48.41 35.89 26.09
C ASN A 110 -48.38 35.91 24.57
N VAL A 111 -47.39 35.25 23.98
CA VAL A 111 -47.29 35.09 22.53
C VAL A 111 -47.83 33.72 22.16
N GLU A 112 -49.02 33.68 21.56
CA GLU A 112 -49.57 32.48 20.89
C GLU A 112 -49.24 32.56 19.40
N ILE A 113 -48.49 31.57 18.89
CA ILE A 113 -48.20 31.47 17.46
C ILE A 113 -49.43 30.93 16.72
N LEU A 114 -50.10 29.91 17.27
CA LEU A 114 -51.35 29.35 16.75
C LEU A 114 -52.49 29.55 17.75
N GLN A 115 -53.64 30.01 17.26
CA GLN A 115 -54.85 30.10 18.07
C GLN A 115 -55.36 28.70 18.42
N LYS A 116 -56.12 28.58 19.52
CA LYS A 116 -56.69 27.29 19.96
C LYS A 116 -57.42 26.52 18.84
N ASN A 117 -58.22 27.22 18.04
CA ASN A 117 -58.95 26.61 16.91
C ASN A 117 -58.03 26.09 15.79
N GLU A 118 -56.88 26.74 15.59
CA GLU A 118 -55.89 26.34 14.58
C GLU A 118 -55.05 25.17 15.06
N ARG A 119 -54.74 25.12 16.37
CA ARG A 119 -54.10 23.96 17.01
C ARG A 119 -54.97 22.70 16.87
N THR A 120 -56.27 22.82 17.15
CA THR A 120 -57.23 21.72 16.95
C THR A 120 -57.34 21.32 15.47
N TYR A 121 -57.36 22.29 14.55
CA TYR A 121 -57.36 22.01 13.12
C TYR A 121 -56.09 21.25 12.69
N LEU A 122 -54.91 21.69 13.11
CA LEU A 122 -53.66 21.00 12.83
C LEU A 122 -53.68 19.56 13.36
N GLN A 123 -54.12 19.35 14.60
CA GLN A 123 -54.26 18.00 15.19
C GLN A 123 -55.20 17.10 14.36
N SER A 124 -56.33 17.64 13.88
CA SER A 124 -57.25 16.88 13.03
C SER A 124 -56.62 16.42 11.72
N LEU A 125 -55.72 17.22 11.13
CA LEU A 125 -54.98 16.82 9.92
C LEU A 125 -54.02 15.65 10.19
N PHE A 126 -53.37 15.62 11.35
CA PHE A 126 -52.51 14.49 11.73
C PHE A 126 -53.33 13.20 11.84
N GLU A 127 -54.47 13.23 12.53
CA GLU A 127 -55.32 12.07 12.74
C GLU A 127 -55.95 11.54 11.44
N GLU A 128 -56.35 12.43 10.54
CA GLU A 128 -56.99 12.08 9.27
C GLU A 128 -56.00 11.50 8.25
N TYR A 129 -54.81 12.09 8.10
CA TYR A 129 -53.93 11.77 6.97
C TYR A 129 -52.73 10.89 7.33
N VAL A 130 -52.13 11.04 8.51
CA VAL A 130 -50.80 10.46 8.79
C VAL A 130 -50.83 8.94 8.87
N ASN A 131 -51.85 8.36 9.53
CA ASN A 131 -51.97 6.89 9.63
C ASN A 131 -52.14 6.24 8.26
N ASP A 132 -52.92 6.84 7.36
CA ASP A 132 -53.13 6.32 6.00
C ASP A 132 -51.83 6.34 5.19
N VAL A 133 -51.08 7.44 5.26
CA VAL A 133 -49.80 7.59 4.56
C VAL A 133 -48.77 6.59 5.09
N ILE A 134 -48.61 6.47 6.42
CA ILE A 134 -47.68 5.51 7.04
C ILE A 134 -48.06 4.08 6.66
N ASN A 135 -49.35 3.71 6.78
CA ASN A 135 -49.83 2.38 6.41
C ASN A 135 -49.55 2.06 4.93
N LYS A 136 -49.73 3.04 4.04
CA LYS A 136 -49.43 2.89 2.62
C LYS A 136 -47.94 2.65 2.38
N ILE A 137 -47.07 3.41 3.06
CA ILE A 137 -45.61 3.22 3.01
C ILE A 137 -45.23 1.82 3.48
N ARG A 138 -45.66 1.41 4.67
CA ARG A 138 -45.29 0.11 5.26
C ARG A 138 -45.77 -1.09 4.42
N LYS A 139 -46.91 -0.96 3.72
CA LYS A 139 -47.49 -2.04 2.90
C LYS A 139 -47.01 -2.06 1.45
N THR A 140 -46.81 -0.89 0.84
CA THR A 140 -46.64 -0.76 -0.62
C THR A 140 -45.22 -0.35 -1.00
N PHE A 141 -44.60 0.54 -0.22
CA PHE A 141 -43.36 1.20 -0.60
C PHE A 141 -42.17 0.62 0.16
N LYS A 142 -40.99 0.71 -0.45
CA LYS A 142 -39.74 0.27 0.18
C LYS A 142 -38.92 1.49 0.58
N GLU A 143 -38.43 1.48 1.80
CA GLU A 143 -37.48 2.49 2.24
C GLU A 143 -36.05 2.07 1.95
N THR A 144 -35.20 3.05 1.65
CA THR A 144 -33.76 2.85 1.46
C THR A 144 -33.06 2.47 2.77
N ILE A 145 -33.43 3.14 3.87
CA ILE A 145 -33.05 2.84 5.24
C ILE A 145 -34.36 2.79 6.04
N GLY A 146 -34.60 1.71 6.78
CA GLY A 146 -35.83 1.55 7.56
C GLY A 146 -36.01 2.67 8.57
N THR A 147 -37.20 3.28 8.61
CA THR A 147 -37.55 4.30 9.60
C THR A 147 -38.57 3.79 10.60
N ASN A 148 -38.68 4.50 11.73
CA ASN A 148 -39.76 4.28 12.69
C ASN A 148 -40.92 5.26 12.42
N ASP A 149 -42.15 4.86 12.76
CA ASP A 149 -43.34 5.68 12.51
C ASP A 149 -43.26 7.01 13.26
N THR A 150 -42.91 6.99 14.55
CA THR A 150 -42.70 8.21 15.34
C THR A 150 -41.61 9.10 14.76
N GLN A 151 -40.55 8.54 14.17
CA GLN A 151 -39.48 9.32 13.53
C GLN A 151 -40.01 10.08 12.30
N GLN A 152 -40.83 9.45 11.47
CA GLN A 152 -41.42 10.10 10.30
C GLN A 152 -42.34 11.26 10.72
N VAL A 153 -43.14 11.05 11.78
CA VAL A 153 -44.03 12.09 12.32
C VAL A 153 -43.24 13.24 12.98
N VAL A 154 -42.18 12.94 13.73
CA VAL A 154 -41.26 13.97 14.26
C VAL A 154 -40.67 14.78 13.10
N SER A 155 -40.36 14.13 11.97
CA SER A 155 -39.84 14.82 10.80
C SER A 155 -40.85 15.77 10.16
N LEU A 156 -42.13 15.39 10.15
CA LEU A 156 -43.24 16.24 9.74
C LEU A 156 -43.37 17.46 10.67
N CYS A 157 -43.35 17.24 11.98
CA CYS A 157 -43.37 18.30 12.99
C CYS A 157 -42.22 19.31 12.78
N ASN A 158 -41.00 18.83 12.53
CA ASN A 158 -39.85 19.69 12.27
C ASN A 158 -40.05 20.59 11.03
N LEU A 159 -40.56 20.04 9.92
CA LEU A 159 -40.81 20.85 8.73
C LEU A 159 -41.93 21.89 8.97
N LEU A 160 -43.00 21.49 9.66
CA LEU A 160 -44.08 22.40 10.03
C LEU A 160 -43.57 23.54 10.93
N GLU A 161 -42.71 23.25 11.90
CA GLU A 161 -42.04 24.25 12.74
C GLU A 161 -41.25 25.27 11.91
N ALA A 162 -40.56 24.81 10.85
CA ALA A 162 -39.82 25.70 9.96
C ALA A 162 -40.76 26.62 9.17
N PHE A 163 -41.82 26.07 8.56
CA PHE A 163 -42.73 26.82 7.68
C PHE A 163 -43.73 27.70 8.42
N ILE A 164 -44.25 27.26 9.57
CA ILE A 164 -45.20 28.03 10.40
C ILE A 164 -44.40 29.01 11.27
N SER A 165 -43.81 30.00 10.62
CA SER A 165 -43.11 31.09 11.28
C SER A 165 -43.27 32.40 10.52
N ASP A 166 -43.16 33.53 11.23
CA ASP A 166 -43.27 34.87 10.63
C ASP A 166 -42.30 35.07 9.46
N LYS A 167 -41.11 34.45 9.54
CA LYS A 167 -40.06 34.50 8.52
C LYS A 167 -40.51 33.94 7.17
N TYR A 168 -41.39 32.94 7.18
CA TYR A 168 -41.91 32.28 5.98
C TYR A 168 -43.34 32.71 5.68
N GLY A 169 -43.72 33.93 6.09
CA GLY A 169 -44.97 34.55 5.67
C GLY A 169 -46.20 34.15 6.48
N PHE A 170 -46.06 33.29 7.50
CA PHE A 170 -47.15 33.00 8.44
C PHE A 170 -47.27 34.14 9.46
N LYS A 171 -47.95 35.22 9.09
CA LYS A 171 -48.05 36.43 9.91
C LYS A 171 -49.30 36.44 10.79
N ALA A 172 -49.16 36.98 11.99
CA ALA A 172 -50.29 37.19 12.91
C ALA A 172 -51.42 38.06 12.33
N THR A 173 -51.12 38.93 11.36
CA THR A 173 -52.05 39.85 10.71
C THR A 173 -52.96 39.21 9.64
N MET A 174 -52.73 37.94 9.29
CA MET A 174 -53.53 37.23 8.29
C MET A 174 -54.94 36.87 8.79
N THR A 175 -55.91 36.77 7.88
CA THR A 175 -57.26 36.29 8.23
C THR A 175 -57.23 34.82 8.67
N ALA A 176 -58.18 34.43 9.53
CA ALA A 176 -58.27 33.06 10.04
C ALA A 176 -58.35 32.00 8.91
N ASP A 177 -59.06 32.29 7.82
CA ASP A 177 -59.13 31.40 6.65
C ASP A 177 -57.81 31.31 5.90
N SER A 178 -57.10 32.42 5.74
CA SER A 178 -55.77 32.43 5.10
C SER A 178 -54.74 31.66 5.94
N ARG A 179 -54.83 31.74 7.27
CA ARG A 179 -53.96 31.00 8.19
C ARG A 179 -54.26 29.50 8.15
N LYS A 180 -55.53 29.09 8.17
CA LYS A 180 -55.92 27.68 7.97
C LYS A 180 -55.44 27.14 6.62
N ARG A 181 -55.56 27.94 5.55
CA ARG A 181 -55.04 27.58 4.22
C ARG A 181 -53.52 27.43 4.25
N PHE A 182 -52.79 28.33 4.90
CA PHE A 182 -51.34 28.20 5.07
C PHE A 182 -50.97 26.91 5.79
N ILE A 183 -51.64 26.60 6.90
CA ILE A 183 -51.41 25.37 7.67
C ILE A 183 -51.64 24.14 6.80
N LEU A 184 -52.71 24.10 6.00
CA LEU A 184 -52.99 22.98 5.09
C LEU A 184 -51.90 22.82 4.03
N TYR A 185 -51.46 23.92 3.40
CA TYR A 185 -50.41 23.89 2.38
C TYR A 185 -49.06 23.46 2.98
N ALA A 186 -48.68 24.01 4.13
CA ALA A 186 -47.48 23.64 4.86
C ALA A 186 -47.52 22.18 5.35
N PHE A 187 -48.68 21.69 5.80
CA PHE A 187 -48.89 20.30 6.19
C PHE A 187 -48.74 19.35 5.02
N THR A 188 -49.37 19.68 3.88
CA THR A 188 -49.29 18.84 2.68
C THR A 188 -47.86 18.77 2.16
N PHE A 189 -47.19 19.93 2.05
CA PHE A 189 -45.78 19.99 1.65
C PHE A 189 -44.88 19.25 2.65
N GLY A 190 -45.10 19.47 3.94
CA GLY A 190 -44.37 18.82 5.02
C GLY A 190 -44.53 17.30 4.98
N CYS A 191 -45.73 16.78 4.77
CA CYS A 191 -46.03 15.34 4.77
C CYS A 191 -45.26 14.61 3.65
N ILE A 192 -45.21 15.23 2.47
CA ILE A 192 -44.46 14.72 1.31
C ILE A 192 -42.96 14.72 1.59
N TRP A 193 -42.44 15.82 2.13
CA TRP A 193 -41.00 16.01 2.38
C TRP A 193 -40.50 15.44 3.72
N SER A 194 -41.34 14.74 4.48
CA SER A 194 -40.98 14.04 5.72
C SER A 194 -41.31 12.56 5.65
N VAL A 195 -42.59 12.21 5.83
CA VAL A 195 -43.11 10.83 5.81
C VAL A 195 -42.81 10.18 4.46
N GLY A 196 -42.95 10.96 3.38
CA GLY A 196 -42.67 10.54 2.03
C GLY A 196 -41.21 10.51 1.58
N ALA A 197 -40.32 11.18 2.32
CA ALA A 197 -38.99 11.47 1.82
C ALA A 197 -38.01 10.30 1.93
N SER A 198 -38.31 9.24 2.70
CA SER A 198 -37.44 8.08 2.93
C SER A 198 -37.54 6.98 1.87
N ILE A 199 -38.49 7.10 0.93
CA ILE A 199 -38.83 6.08 -0.05
C ILE A 199 -37.72 5.96 -1.12
N ASP A 200 -37.55 4.74 -1.65
CA ASP A 200 -36.64 4.48 -2.76
C ASP A 200 -37.13 5.06 -4.10
N ASP A 201 -36.17 5.32 -4.98
CA ASP A 201 -36.35 5.96 -6.28
C ASP A 201 -37.48 5.33 -7.13
N LYS A 202 -37.60 3.99 -7.09
CA LYS A 202 -38.56 3.24 -7.91
C LYS A 202 -40.02 3.59 -7.64
N HIS A 203 -40.35 3.99 -6.42
CA HIS A 203 -41.72 4.26 -6.02
C HIS A 203 -42.00 5.76 -5.87
N HIS A 204 -41.08 6.64 -6.29
CA HIS A 204 -41.32 8.10 -6.25
C HIS A 204 -42.50 8.50 -7.14
N GLU A 205 -42.67 7.88 -8.31
CA GLU A 205 -43.80 8.14 -9.21
C GLU A 205 -45.12 7.63 -8.62
N ASP A 206 -45.19 6.38 -8.17
CA ASP A 206 -46.38 5.77 -7.54
C ASP A 206 -46.86 6.57 -6.33
N MET A 207 -45.90 7.10 -5.56
CA MET A 207 -46.19 7.88 -4.39
C MET A 207 -46.60 9.31 -4.76
N SER A 208 -45.97 9.91 -5.77
CA SER A 208 -46.46 11.14 -6.36
C SER A 208 -47.89 10.99 -6.89
N ASP A 209 -48.27 9.82 -7.43
CA ASP A 209 -49.63 9.53 -7.89
C ASP A 209 -50.61 9.34 -6.72
N PHE A 210 -50.20 8.66 -5.65
CA PHE A 210 -50.99 8.57 -4.42
C PHE A 210 -51.29 9.96 -3.83
N PHE A 211 -50.30 10.85 -3.84
CA PHE A 211 -50.53 12.24 -3.48
C PHE A 211 -51.31 12.97 -4.56
N ARG A 212 -51.16 12.68 -5.86
CA ARG A 212 -51.83 13.36 -7.00
C ARG A 212 -53.35 13.29 -6.97
N ASP A 213 -53.93 12.18 -6.52
CA ASP A 213 -55.39 12.09 -6.28
C ASP A 213 -55.88 13.09 -5.22
N ARG A 214 -54.95 13.70 -4.47
CA ARG A 214 -55.19 14.76 -3.50
C ARG A 214 -54.47 16.09 -3.88
N PHE A 215 -53.31 16.07 -4.56
CA PHE A 215 -52.28 17.13 -4.71
C PHE A 215 -51.09 16.75 -5.67
N GLN A 216 -50.80 17.48 -6.76
CA GLN A 216 -49.56 17.31 -7.57
C GLN A 216 -48.36 18.06 -6.97
N MET A 217 -47.34 17.39 -6.39
CA MET A 217 -46.43 18.14 -5.48
C MET A 217 -44.91 17.89 -5.49
N TYR A 218 -44.35 16.76 -5.95
CA TYR A 218 -42.86 16.61 -5.93
C TYR A 218 -42.13 17.61 -6.83
N SER A 219 -42.75 17.94 -7.97
CA SER A 219 -42.24 18.92 -8.94
C SER A 219 -42.45 20.37 -8.50
N TYR A 220 -43.10 20.60 -7.36
CA TYR A 220 -43.46 21.92 -6.88
C TYR A 220 -42.82 22.25 -5.53
N TYR A 221 -42.55 23.53 -5.31
CA TYR A 221 -42.17 24.09 -4.02
C TYR A 221 -43.25 25.03 -3.51
N LEU A 222 -43.33 25.17 -2.19
CA LEU A 222 -44.21 26.15 -1.56
C LEU A 222 -43.56 27.54 -1.65
N ASP A 223 -44.14 28.43 -2.46
CA ASP A 223 -43.71 29.83 -2.50
C ASP A 223 -44.46 30.62 -1.43
N THR A 224 -43.69 31.17 -0.49
CA THR A 224 -44.20 31.98 0.63
C THR A 224 -43.84 33.47 0.49
N SER A 225 -43.11 33.85 -0.57
CA SER A 225 -42.54 35.20 -0.71
C SER A 225 -43.54 36.23 -1.23
N ASN A 226 -44.41 35.82 -2.18
CA ASN A 226 -45.42 36.68 -2.80
C ASN A 226 -46.85 36.21 -2.48
N GLU A 227 -47.31 35.18 -3.21
CA GLU A 227 -48.64 34.57 -3.06
C GLU A 227 -48.46 33.09 -2.67
N LEU A 228 -49.18 32.66 -1.63
CA LEU A 228 -49.15 31.30 -1.12
C LEU A 228 -49.63 30.32 -2.21
N SER A 229 -48.67 29.72 -2.91
CA SER A 229 -48.92 28.90 -4.07
C SER A 229 -47.82 27.85 -4.27
N PHE A 230 -48.14 26.79 -5.00
CA PHE A 230 -47.17 25.80 -5.44
C PHE A 230 -46.60 26.20 -6.80
N LYS A 231 -45.29 26.44 -6.86
CA LYS A 231 -44.56 26.79 -8.09
C LYS A 231 -43.60 25.70 -8.51
N HIS A 232 -43.30 25.61 -9.80
CA HIS A 232 -42.47 24.52 -10.32
C HIS A 232 -41.00 24.76 -9.97
N TRP A 233 -40.25 23.71 -9.58
CA TRP A 233 -38.83 23.85 -9.20
C TRP A 233 -37.93 24.42 -10.31
N ASN A 234 -38.32 24.27 -11.58
CA ASN A 234 -37.61 24.83 -12.73
C ASN A 234 -37.45 26.35 -12.65
N ASP A 235 -38.40 27.06 -12.03
CA ASP A 235 -38.39 28.53 -11.95
C ASP A 235 -37.27 29.05 -11.02
N LYS A 236 -36.73 28.17 -10.16
CA LYS A 236 -35.68 28.49 -9.18
C LYS A 236 -34.28 28.07 -9.62
N ILE A 237 -34.14 27.53 -10.83
CA ILE A 237 -32.84 27.05 -11.35
C ILE A 237 -32.10 28.21 -11.99
N GLU A 238 -30.89 28.48 -11.50
CA GLU A 238 -29.95 29.40 -12.14
C GLU A 238 -29.33 28.77 -13.40
N GLU A 239 -29.14 29.56 -14.45
CA GLU A 239 -28.41 29.13 -15.64
C GLU A 239 -26.92 28.92 -15.33
N PHE A 240 -26.35 27.83 -15.84
CA PHE A 240 -24.94 27.52 -15.65
C PHE A 240 -24.08 28.28 -16.67
N THR A 241 -23.08 29.00 -16.16
CA THR A 241 -22.07 29.69 -16.97
C THR A 241 -20.73 28.97 -16.83
N TYR A 242 -20.11 28.60 -17.95
CA TYR A 242 -18.82 27.92 -17.96
C TYR A 242 -17.66 28.90 -17.76
N ASP A 243 -16.85 28.69 -16.73
CA ASP A 243 -15.60 29.42 -16.49
C ASP A 243 -14.38 28.54 -16.83
N PRO A 244 -13.55 28.92 -17.83
CA PRO A 244 -12.34 28.17 -18.18
C PRO A 244 -11.26 28.15 -17.09
N THR A 245 -11.29 29.09 -16.14
CA THR A 245 -10.28 29.20 -15.06
C THR A 245 -10.60 28.31 -13.87
N GLU A 246 -11.86 27.89 -13.73
CA GLU A 246 -12.29 27.00 -12.66
C GLU A 246 -11.86 25.55 -12.94
N GLN A 247 -11.48 24.82 -11.89
CA GLN A 247 -11.17 23.40 -12.03
C GLN A 247 -12.45 22.58 -12.22
N PHE A 248 -12.39 21.57 -13.09
CA PHE A 248 -13.53 20.71 -13.40
C PHE A 248 -14.28 20.14 -12.17
N PHE A 249 -13.58 19.80 -11.09
CA PHE A 249 -14.20 19.25 -9.88
C PHE A 249 -14.97 20.27 -9.03
N ASN A 250 -14.77 21.56 -9.26
CA ASN A 250 -15.48 22.64 -8.57
C ASN A 250 -16.73 23.08 -9.36
N MET A 251 -16.77 22.79 -10.67
CA MET A 251 -17.91 23.09 -11.54
C MET A 251 -19.12 22.23 -11.16
N LEU A 252 -20.12 22.85 -10.53
CA LEU A 252 -21.38 22.20 -10.15
C LEU A 252 -22.55 22.82 -10.93
N VAL A 253 -23.04 22.08 -11.93
CA VAL A 253 -24.24 22.47 -12.69
C VAL A 253 -25.48 22.33 -11.80
N PRO A 254 -26.24 23.43 -11.56
CA PRO A 254 -27.47 23.35 -10.78
C PRO A 254 -28.52 22.45 -11.47
N THR A 255 -29.06 21.50 -10.71
CA THR A 255 -30.17 20.62 -11.15
C THR A 255 -31.40 20.82 -10.29
N VAL A 256 -32.56 20.36 -10.77
CA VAL A 256 -33.83 20.38 -10.03
C VAL A 256 -33.64 19.72 -8.65
N ASP A 257 -33.01 18.55 -8.60
CA ASP A 257 -32.82 17.80 -7.36
C ASP A 257 -31.85 18.52 -6.42
N THR A 258 -30.75 19.07 -6.96
CA THR A 258 -29.83 19.87 -6.13
C THR A 258 -30.54 21.04 -5.46
N VAL A 259 -31.38 21.79 -6.20
CA VAL A 259 -32.12 22.94 -5.64
C VAL A 259 -33.18 22.48 -4.64
N ARG A 260 -33.92 21.41 -4.97
CA ARG A 260 -35.01 20.85 -4.16
C ARG A 260 -34.53 20.36 -2.80
N TYR A 261 -33.53 19.48 -2.77
CA TYR A 261 -33.01 18.95 -1.51
C TYR A 261 -32.27 20.02 -0.72
N SER A 262 -31.50 20.89 -1.38
CA SER A 262 -30.85 22.02 -0.71
C SER A 262 -31.87 22.92 -0.01
N TYR A 263 -32.99 23.23 -0.64
CA TYR A 263 -34.05 24.03 -0.03
C TYR A 263 -34.61 23.38 1.24
N ILE A 264 -34.99 22.10 1.20
CA ILE A 264 -35.54 21.39 2.38
C ILE A 264 -34.53 21.33 3.52
N ILE A 265 -33.28 21.02 3.22
CA ILE A 265 -32.21 20.95 4.23
C ILE A 265 -31.97 22.34 4.81
N GLU A 266 -31.99 23.39 3.98
CA GLU A 266 -31.88 24.78 4.46
C GLU A 266 -33.01 25.14 5.42
N GLN A 267 -34.25 24.67 5.17
CA GLN A 267 -35.37 24.89 6.08
C GLN A 267 -35.13 24.22 7.43
N LEU A 268 -34.74 22.95 7.44
CA LEU A 268 -34.47 22.19 8.67
C LEU A 268 -33.26 22.74 9.45
N LEU A 269 -32.22 23.20 8.75
CA LEU A 269 -31.08 23.87 9.38
C LEU A 269 -31.45 25.23 9.99
N SER A 270 -32.52 25.88 9.54
CA SER A 270 -32.94 27.18 10.09
C SER A 270 -33.44 27.08 11.53
N ILE A 271 -33.93 25.90 11.91
CA ILE A 271 -34.43 25.55 13.23
C ILE A 271 -33.50 24.53 13.93
N ASN A 272 -32.24 24.42 13.47
CA ASN A 272 -31.21 23.54 14.05
C ASN A 272 -31.59 22.05 14.11
N LYS A 273 -32.41 21.57 13.16
CA LYS A 273 -32.78 20.17 13.09
C LYS A 273 -31.81 19.38 12.22
N ARG A 274 -31.61 18.12 12.60
CA ARG A 274 -30.61 17.22 12.03
C ARG A 274 -31.18 16.52 10.80
N VAL A 275 -30.36 16.35 9.76
CA VAL A 275 -30.80 15.73 8.50
C VAL A 275 -29.87 14.59 8.11
N TYR A 276 -30.47 13.53 7.60
CA TYR A 276 -29.77 12.38 7.04
C TYR A 276 -30.16 12.24 5.57
N LEU A 277 -29.18 12.43 4.68
CA LEU A 277 -29.37 12.25 3.24
C LEU A 277 -28.86 10.87 2.79
N THR A 278 -29.76 9.99 2.37
CA THR A 278 -29.44 8.66 1.84
C THR A 278 -29.71 8.58 0.34
N GLY A 279 -29.17 7.56 -0.34
CA GLY A 279 -29.37 7.32 -1.77
C GLY A 279 -28.21 6.56 -2.42
N PRO A 280 -28.37 6.01 -3.63
CA PRO A 280 -27.34 5.20 -4.30
C PRO A 280 -25.97 5.89 -4.37
N THR A 281 -24.87 5.12 -4.40
CA THR A 281 -23.52 5.69 -4.51
C THR A 281 -23.37 6.48 -5.80
N GLY A 282 -22.72 7.64 -5.74
CA GLY A 282 -22.45 8.47 -6.92
C GLY A 282 -23.58 9.42 -7.35
N THR A 283 -24.68 9.55 -6.60
CA THR A 283 -25.78 10.50 -6.90
C THR A 283 -25.50 11.97 -6.55
N GLY A 284 -24.29 12.30 -6.09
CA GLY A 284 -23.92 13.69 -5.75
C GLY A 284 -24.26 14.17 -4.34
N LYS A 285 -24.72 13.28 -3.44
CA LYS A 285 -25.09 13.61 -2.03
C LYS A 285 -24.11 14.55 -1.32
N SER A 286 -22.83 14.16 -1.25
CA SER A 286 -21.80 14.94 -0.55
C SER A 286 -21.56 16.31 -1.20
N GLN A 287 -21.70 16.40 -2.53
CA GLN A 287 -21.54 17.66 -3.26
C GLN A 287 -22.72 18.61 -3.01
N VAL A 288 -23.95 18.09 -2.97
CA VAL A 288 -25.15 18.89 -2.65
C VAL A 288 -25.03 19.51 -1.27
N LEU A 289 -24.66 18.70 -0.26
CA LEU A 289 -24.49 19.17 1.12
C LEU A 289 -23.33 20.15 1.28
N ALA A 290 -22.17 19.85 0.68
CA ALA A 290 -21.02 20.74 0.74
C ALA A 290 -21.31 22.11 0.10
N LYS A 291 -21.99 22.13 -1.05
CA LYS A 291 -22.40 23.38 -1.72
C LYS A 291 -23.36 24.17 -0.84
N LEU A 292 -24.39 23.51 -0.31
CA LEU A 292 -25.36 24.16 0.57
C LEU A 292 -24.67 24.79 1.79
N LEU A 293 -23.77 24.06 2.45
CA LEU A 293 -23.05 24.53 3.63
C LEU A 293 -22.21 25.78 3.33
N VAL A 294 -21.54 25.84 2.17
CA VAL A 294 -20.80 27.02 1.73
C VAL A 294 -21.74 28.20 1.46
N GLN A 295 -22.90 27.96 0.84
CA GLN A 295 -23.87 29.02 0.55
C GLN A 295 -24.49 29.64 1.80
N ILE A 296 -24.75 28.84 2.85
CA ILE A 296 -25.37 29.30 4.09
C ILE A 296 -24.35 29.78 5.14
N GLN A 297 -23.05 29.61 4.91
CA GLN A 297 -22.01 29.89 5.90
C GLN A 297 -22.05 31.33 6.41
N GLU A 298 -22.05 32.31 5.51
CA GLU A 298 -22.13 33.73 5.87
C GLU A 298 -23.56 34.18 6.18
N PRO A 299 -24.59 33.89 5.35
CA PRO A 299 -25.95 34.38 5.60
C PRO A 299 -26.57 33.90 6.92
N ARG A 300 -26.11 32.76 7.45
CA ARG A 300 -26.65 32.17 8.69
C ARG A 300 -25.62 32.01 9.80
N SER A 301 -24.38 32.47 9.61
CA SER A 301 -23.31 32.31 10.59
C SER A 301 -23.09 30.84 11.01
N ILE A 302 -23.11 29.91 10.05
CA ILE A 302 -22.92 28.47 10.28
C ILE A 302 -21.55 28.04 9.76
N ASP A 303 -20.70 27.50 10.63
CA ASP A 303 -19.39 26.98 10.26
C ASP A 303 -19.44 25.47 10.02
N PRO A 304 -19.14 24.99 8.80
CA PRO A 304 -19.18 23.57 8.49
C PRO A 304 -17.89 22.85 8.92
N VAL A 305 -18.05 21.67 9.54
CA VAL A 305 -16.98 20.74 9.89
C VAL A 305 -17.20 19.44 9.14
N TYR A 306 -16.29 19.10 8.24
CA TYR A 306 -16.36 17.92 7.38
C TYR A 306 -15.64 16.74 8.04
N ILE A 307 -16.33 15.61 8.20
CA ILE A 307 -15.78 14.35 8.71
C ILE A 307 -16.15 13.24 7.73
N ILE A 308 -15.18 12.41 7.33
CA ILE A 308 -15.41 11.26 6.44
C ILE A 308 -15.16 10.00 7.25
N PHE A 309 -16.10 9.07 7.23
CA PHE A 309 -15.94 7.78 7.89
C PHE A 309 -15.36 6.72 6.95
N SER A 310 -14.54 5.86 7.54
CA SER A 310 -13.90 4.71 6.91
C SER A 310 -14.25 3.44 7.71
N ALA A 311 -13.95 2.26 7.16
CA ALA A 311 -14.15 1.00 7.87
C ALA A 311 -13.38 0.89 9.21
N GLN A 312 -12.24 1.58 9.34
CA GLN A 312 -11.38 1.51 10.53
C GLN A 312 -11.50 2.75 11.43
N THR A 313 -12.41 3.68 11.10
CA THR A 313 -12.61 4.89 11.90
C THR A 313 -13.04 4.53 13.32
N THR A 314 -12.27 5.01 14.30
CA THR A 314 -12.53 4.73 15.71
C THR A 314 -13.29 5.87 16.39
N SER A 315 -13.93 5.56 17.52
CA SER A 315 -14.60 6.56 18.35
C SER A 315 -13.60 7.58 18.91
N MET A 316 -12.34 7.20 19.12
CA MET A 316 -11.29 8.09 19.61
C MET A 316 -10.96 9.17 18.57
N VAL A 317 -10.72 8.76 17.31
CA VAL A 317 -10.43 9.68 16.21
C VAL A 317 -11.61 10.62 15.98
N THR A 318 -12.83 10.09 16.00
CA THR A 318 -14.06 10.90 15.84
C THR A 318 -14.17 11.95 16.93
N GLN A 319 -13.98 11.57 18.19
CA GLN A 319 -14.02 12.49 19.33
C GLN A 319 -12.95 13.58 19.21
N MET A 320 -11.70 13.21 18.92
CA MET A 320 -10.61 14.18 18.74
C MET A 320 -10.87 15.17 17.61
N THR A 321 -11.39 14.70 16.48
CA THR A 321 -11.72 15.57 15.33
C THR A 321 -12.79 16.60 15.68
N ILE A 322 -13.83 16.19 16.43
CA ILE A 322 -14.88 17.11 16.90
C ILE A 322 -14.29 18.11 17.91
N GLU A 323 -13.57 17.64 18.93
CA GLU A 323 -13.00 18.49 19.97
C GLU A 323 -11.97 19.49 19.43
N ASN A 324 -11.17 19.12 18.42
CA ASN A 324 -10.16 19.99 17.81
C ASN A 324 -10.75 21.12 16.97
N LYS A 325 -12.01 21.00 16.55
CA LYS A 325 -12.72 21.97 15.70
C LYS A 325 -13.62 22.92 16.49
N LEU A 326 -13.84 22.65 17.77
CA LEU A 326 -14.64 23.48 18.67
C LEU A 326 -13.76 24.32 19.59
N GLU A 327 -14.26 25.47 20.03
CA GLU A 327 -13.57 26.35 20.97
C GLU A 327 -13.88 25.97 22.41
N LYS A 328 -12.85 26.03 23.26
CA LYS A 328 -12.95 25.81 24.70
C LYS A 328 -13.29 27.11 25.39
N THR A 329 -14.54 27.30 25.81
CA THR A 329 -14.97 28.47 26.61
C THR A 329 -14.77 28.24 28.10
N ARG A 330 -15.01 27.02 28.60
CA ARG A 330 -14.76 26.61 30.00
C ARG A 330 -14.09 25.24 30.02
N LYS A 331 -13.51 24.82 31.15
CA LYS A 331 -12.83 23.50 31.27
C LYS A 331 -13.70 22.33 30.78
N ALA A 332 -15.03 22.42 30.95
CA ALA A 332 -16.00 21.40 30.58
C ALA A 332 -17.01 21.81 29.49
N LEU A 333 -16.83 22.97 28.84
CA LEU A 333 -17.75 23.44 27.79
C LEU A 333 -16.99 23.72 26.50
N LEU A 334 -17.41 23.02 25.45
CA LEU A 334 -16.98 23.22 24.07
C LEU A 334 -18.13 23.84 23.29
N THR A 335 -17.85 24.90 22.54
CA THR A 335 -18.88 25.59 21.75
C THR A 335 -18.30 26.06 20.42
N ALA A 336 -19.20 26.44 19.52
CA ALA A 336 -18.84 27.11 18.28
C ALA A 336 -18.22 28.49 18.56
N LYS A 337 -17.63 29.13 17.55
CA LYS A 337 -17.13 30.51 17.65
C LYS A 337 -18.26 31.42 18.18
N PRO A 338 -17.99 32.41 19.05
CA PRO A 338 -19.02 33.27 19.62
C PRO A 338 -19.93 33.90 18.56
N GLY A 339 -21.25 33.72 18.70
CA GLY A 339 -22.25 34.23 17.75
C GLY A 339 -22.42 33.41 16.46
N ARG A 340 -21.69 32.30 16.31
CA ARG A 340 -21.80 31.36 15.19
C ARG A 340 -22.27 29.99 15.69
N GLN A 341 -22.78 29.18 14.77
CA GLN A 341 -23.14 27.78 15.03
C GLN A 341 -22.23 26.86 14.23
N THR A 342 -21.97 25.65 14.72
CA THR A 342 -21.15 24.68 14.00
C THR A 342 -22.03 23.57 13.45
N CYS A 343 -21.90 23.28 12.15
CA CYS A 343 -22.57 22.14 11.52
C CYS A 343 -21.55 21.05 11.22
N ILE A 344 -21.65 19.92 11.92
CA ILE A 344 -20.80 18.75 11.67
C ILE A 344 -21.44 17.91 10.60
N PHE A 345 -20.82 17.87 9.42
CA PHE A 345 -21.22 17.04 8.30
C PHE A 345 -20.37 15.76 8.25
N ILE A 346 -21.05 14.62 8.30
CA ILE A 346 -20.45 13.29 8.30
C ILE A 346 -20.81 12.56 7.01
N ASP A 347 -19.79 12.28 6.20
CA ASP A 347 -19.92 11.50 4.97
C ASP A 347 -19.70 10.01 5.24
N ASP A 348 -20.45 9.18 4.53
CA ASP A 348 -20.43 7.71 4.61
C ASP A 348 -20.55 7.18 6.06
N VAL A 349 -21.50 7.73 6.83
CA VAL A 349 -21.65 7.46 8.27
C VAL A 349 -21.82 5.97 8.63
N ASN A 350 -22.22 5.12 7.69
CA ASN A 350 -22.43 3.68 7.90
C ASN A 350 -21.25 2.78 7.48
N MET A 351 -20.11 3.37 7.16
CA MET A 351 -18.87 2.65 6.84
C MET A 351 -18.17 1.99 8.03
N PRO A 352 -18.14 2.54 9.26
CA PRO A 352 -17.36 1.96 10.35
C PRO A 352 -17.68 0.49 10.58
N GLN A 353 -16.66 -0.34 10.77
CA GLN A 353 -16.82 -1.78 10.94
C GLN A 353 -17.55 -2.09 12.25
N LEU A 354 -18.42 -3.10 12.19
CA LEU A 354 -19.07 -3.68 13.36
C LEU A 354 -18.02 -4.39 14.23
N GLU A 355 -18.07 -4.15 15.54
CA GLU A 355 -17.36 -4.98 16.51
C GLU A 355 -17.96 -6.40 16.54
N GLU A 356 -17.31 -7.33 17.26
CA GLU A 356 -17.69 -8.75 17.33
C GLU A 356 -19.18 -8.96 17.64
N TYR A 357 -19.75 -8.10 18.47
CA TYR A 357 -21.14 -8.15 18.92
C TYR A 357 -22.10 -7.19 18.19
N GLY A 358 -21.64 -6.57 17.09
CA GLY A 358 -22.50 -5.75 16.23
C GLY A 358 -22.62 -4.28 16.61
N ALA A 359 -21.92 -3.81 17.65
CA ALA A 359 -21.87 -2.38 17.99
C ALA A 359 -20.95 -1.61 17.03
N GLN A 360 -21.22 -0.32 16.83
CA GLN A 360 -20.36 0.61 16.10
C GLN A 360 -19.98 1.78 17.02
N PRO A 361 -18.83 1.73 17.71
CA PRO A 361 -18.44 2.75 18.70
C PRO A 361 -18.44 4.21 18.20
N PRO A 362 -18.03 4.53 16.95
CA PRO A 362 -18.13 5.90 16.45
C PRO A 362 -19.58 6.40 16.38
N ILE A 363 -20.52 5.52 16.05
CA ILE A 363 -21.95 5.85 15.90
C ILE A 363 -22.59 6.02 17.27
N GLU A 364 -22.25 5.16 18.23
CA GLU A 364 -22.71 5.31 19.62
C GLU A 364 -22.18 6.59 20.27
N LEU A 365 -20.95 7.02 19.92
CA LEU A 365 -20.42 8.31 20.35
C LEU A 365 -21.24 9.49 19.80
N LEU A 366 -21.58 9.45 18.50
CA LEU A 366 -22.43 10.49 17.90
C LEU A 366 -23.84 10.46 18.46
N ARG A 367 -24.37 9.27 18.76
CA ARG A 367 -25.66 9.11 19.43
C ARG A 367 -25.64 9.75 20.81
N LEU A 368 -24.60 9.49 21.60
CA LEU A 368 -24.41 10.12 22.92
C LEU A 368 -24.39 11.66 22.81
N LEU A 369 -23.68 12.20 21.81
CA LEU A 369 -23.64 13.62 21.53
C LEU A 369 -25.03 14.19 21.23
N VAL A 370 -25.83 13.49 20.41
CA VAL A 370 -27.18 13.92 20.02
C VAL A 370 -28.19 13.79 21.17
N ASP A 371 -28.16 12.66 21.90
CA ASP A 371 -29.10 12.35 22.98
C ASP A 371 -28.85 13.23 24.22
N LYS A 372 -27.58 13.45 24.58
CA LYS A 372 -27.20 14.05 25.87
C LYS A 372 -26.49 15.40 25.77
N GLY A 373 -25.99 15.79 24.60
CA GLY A 373 -25.27 17.06 24.42
C GLY A 373 -23.90 17.12 25.09
N PHE A 374 -23.31 15.98 25.48
CA PHE A 374 -21.97 15.93 26.07
C PHE A 374 -21.20 14.69 25.62
N LEU A 375 -19.87 14.75 25.73
CA LEU A 375 -18.95 13.63 25.58
C LEU A 375 -18.13 13.45 26.85
N TYR A 376 -17.67 12.24 27.15
CA TYR A 376 -16.80 12.00 28.29
C TYR A 376 -15.33 12.26 27.93
N ASP A 377 -14.61 12.98 28.80
CA ASP A 377 -13.16 13.01 28.74
C ASP A 377 -12.61 11.63 29.14
N ARG A 378 -11.89 10.97 28.25
CA ARG A 378 -11.40 9.60 28.51
C ARG A 378 -10.25 9.54 29.52
N LYS A 379 -9.56 10.66 29.79
CA LYS A 379 -8.43 10.73 30.74
C LYS A 379 -8.90 11.12 32.13
N GLU A 380 -9.56 12.27 32.24
CA GLU A 380 -10.03 12.85 33.50
C GLU A 380 -11.44 12.38 33.90
N ARG A 381 -12.19 11.71 33.01
CA ARG A 381 -13.49 11.06 33.28
C ARG A 381 -14.64 11.99 33.68
N PHE A 382 -14.60 13.26 33.25
CA PHE A 382 -15.70 14.21 33.43
C PHE A 382 -16.49 14.43 32.13
N GLN A 383 -17.68 15.04 32.24
CA GLN A 383 -18.53 15.38 31.10
C GLN A 383 -18.10 16.70 30.44
N LYS A 384 -17.83 16.67 29.14
CA LYS A 384 -17.62 17.84 28.29
C LYS A 384 -18.92 18.15 27.54
N PHE A 385 -19.59 19.22 27.91
CA PHE A 385 -20.79 19.69 27.23
C PHE A 385 -20.42 20.32 25.89
N ILE A 386 -21.24 20.05 24.88
CA ILE A 386 -21.09 20.56 23.52
C ILE A 386 -22.37 21.31 23.14
N GLU A 387 -22.25 22.61 22.93
CA GLU A 387 -23.37 23.50 22.59
C GLU A 387 -23.22 24.09 21.18
N ASN A 388 -24.34 24.53 20.59
CA ASN A 388 -24.40 25.16 19.26
C ASN A 388 -23.87 24.28 18.12
N VAL A 389 -24.09 22.97 18.20
CA VAL A 389 -23.68 21.99 17.21
C VAL A 389 -24.87 21.25 16.60
N THR A 390 -24.95 21.25 15.26
CA THR A 390 -25.95 20.49 14.50
C THR A 390 -25.28 19.42 13.65
N LEU A 391 -25.83 18.21 13.62
CA LEU A 391 -25.30 17.09 12.83
C LEU A 391 -26.05 16.94 11.50
N LEU A 392 -25.27 16.80 10.43
CA LEU A 392 -25.71 16.38 9.10
C LEU A 392 -24.99 15.09 8.73
N CYS A 393 -25.73 14.12 8.23
CA CYS A 393 -25.15 12.83 7.82
C CYS A 393 -25.55 12.49 6.39
N CYS A 394 -24.68 11.79 5.67
CA CYS A 394 -25.08 11.10 4.47
C CYS A 394 -24.44 9.72 4.36
N SER A 395 -25.10 8.83 3.62
CA SER A 395 -24.53 7.52 3.28
C SER A 395 -25.27 6.90 2.09
N ALA A 396 -24.66 5.89 1.47
CA ALA A 396 -25.43 4.98 0.63
C ALA A 396 -26.13 3.91 1.49
N PRO A 397 -27.25 3.33 1.00
CA PRO A 397 -27.95 2.26 1.72
C PRO A 397 -27.02 1.10 2.13
N PRO A 398 -27.35 0.36 3.19
CA PRO A 398 -26.56 -0.80 3.64
C PRO A 398 -26.35 -1.82 2.51
N GLY A 399 -25.11 -2.29 2.37
CA GLY A 399 -24.69 -3.16 1.25
C GLY A 399 -23.30 -2.82 0.70
N GLY A 400 -22.68 -3.75 -0.01
CA GLY A 400 -21.39 -3.52 -0.69
C GLY A 400 -20.20 -3.19 0.24
N GLY A 401 -20.29 -3.49 1.54
CA GLY A 401 -19.29 -3.13 2.57
C GLY A 401 -19.82 -2.16 3.63
N ARG A 402 -20.95 -1.49 3.38
CA ARG A 402 -21.64 -0.60 4.32
C ARG A 402 -22.53 -1.39 5.28
N ASN A 403 -22.51 -1.01 6.56
CA ASN A 403 -23.23 -1.69 7.63
C ASN A 403 -24.60 -1.05 7.88
N PRO A 404 -25.59 -1.80 8.41
CA PRO A 404 -26.82 -1.19 8.89
C PRO A 404 -26.55 -0.34 10.14
N LEU A 405 -27.20 0.82 10.24
CA LEU A 405 -27.12 1.69 11.42
C LEU A 405 -28.19 1.29 12.44
N THR A 406 -27.92 1.55 13.73
CA THR A 406 -28.94 1.35 14.78
C THR A 406 -30.10 2.34 14.62
N PRO A 407 -31.37 1.87 14.71
CA PRO A 407 -32.56 2.71 14.78
C PRO A 407 -32.51 3.77 15.89
N ARG A 408 -31.76 3.51 16.98
CA ARG A 408 -31.59 4.47 18.08
C ARG A 408 -30.80 5.71 17.67
N PHE A 409 -29.94 5.59 16.68
CA PHE A 409 -29.23 6.72 16.09
C PHE A 409 -30.05 7.38 15.00
N THR A 410 -30.63 6.60 14.08
CA THR A 410 -31.37 7.16 12.93
C THR A 410 -32.62 7.92 13.35
N ARG A 411 -33.30 7.54 14.46
CA ARG A 411 -34.52 8.22 14.97
C ARG A 411 -34.38 9.73 15.19
N HIS A 412 -33.15 10.23 15.34
CA HIS A 412 -32.86 11.64 15.60
C HIS A 412 -32.81 12.51 14.35
N PHE A 413 -32.89 11.90 13.17
CA PHE A 413 -32.70 12.57 11.90
C PHE A 413 -33.97 12.58 11.07
N ASN A 414 -34.16 13.69 10.35
CA ASN A 414 -35.07 13.77 9.22
C ASN A 414 -34.44 13.00 8.05
N MET A 415 -35.08 11.93 7.60
CA MET A 415 -34.54 11.03 6.55
C MET A 415 -34.98 11.51 5.17
N LEU A 416 -34.01 11.83 4.31
CA LEU A 416 -34.25 12.22 2.93
C LEU A 416 -33.53 11.25 1.99
N SER A 417 -34.23 10.69 1.02
CA SER A 417 -33.71 9.75 0.01
C SER A 417 -33.54 10.49 -1.32
N LEU A 418 -32.30 10.64 -1.78
CA LEU A 418 -31.94 11.26 -3.06
C LEU A 418 -32.00 10.19 -4.18
N PRO A 419 -32.87 10.36 -5.19
CA PRO A 419 -33.01 9.43 -6.31
C PRO A 419 -31.78 9.42 -7.22
N GLN A 420 -31.72 8.44 -8.13
CA GLN A 420 -30.73 8.45 -9.19
C GLN A 420 -31.11 9.53 -10.22
N PRO A 421 -30.17 10.37 -10.67
CA PRO A 421 -30.49 11.42 -11.63
C PRO A 421 -30.97 10.81 -12.95
N ALA A 422 -32.08 11.35 -13.46
CA ALA A 422 -32.62 10.98 -14.75
C ALA A 422 -31.60 11.23 -15.89
N GLN A 423 -31.75 10.48 -16.98
CA GLN A 423 -30.87 10.60 -18.15
C GLN A 423 -30.82 12.03 -18.72
N SER A 424 -31.94 12.74 -18.72
CA SER A 424 -32.04 14.14 -19.16
C SER A 424 -31.25 15.09 -18.25
N THR A 425 -31.25 14.85 -16.94
CA THR A 425 -30.46 15.62 -15.97
C THR A 425 -28.97 15.38 -16.16
N LEU A 426 -28.56 14.12 -16.33
CA LEU A 426 -27.17 13.77 -16.64
C LEU A 426 -26.69 14.43 -17.93
N PHE A 427 -27.54 14.41 -18.96
CA PHE A 427 -27.27 15.08 -20.22
C PHE A 427 -27.05 16.58 -20.00
N LYS A 428 -27.97 17.26 -19.30
CA LYS A 428 -27.85 18.71 -19.03
C LYS A 428 -26.54 19.07 -18.32
N ILE A 429 -26.12 18.29 -17.32
CA ILE A 429 -24.87 18.54 -16.58
C ILE A 429 -23.67 18.51 -17.52
N PHE A 430 -23.44 17.38 -18.18
CA PHE A 430 -22.21 17.19 -18.96
C PHE A 430 -22.23 17.95 -20.29
N PHE A 431 -23.40 18.10 -20.90
CA PHE A 431 -23.58 18.92 -22.09
C PHE A 431 -23.22 20.38 -21.82
N SER A 432 -23.69 20.96 -20.72
CA SER A 432 -23.45 22.37 -20.40
C SER A 432 -21.95 22.65 -20.21
N ILE A 433 -21.23 21.73 -19.57
CA ILE A 433 -19.77 21.83 -19.39
C ILE A 433 -19.04 21.67 -20.74
N LEU A 434 -19.37 20.62 -21.51
CA LEU A 434 -18.68 20.32 -22.77
C LEU A 434 -18.95 21.38 -23.85
N ASN A 435 -20.19 21.85 -23.96
CA ASN A 435 -20.57 22.91 -24.89
C ASN A 435 -19.92 24.25 -24.51
N GLY A 436 -19.80 24.55 -23.22
CA GLY A 436 -19.05 25.70 -22.72
C GLY A 436 -17.58 25.65 -23.13
N PHE A 437 -16.95 24.48 -22.97
CA PHE A 437 -15.55 24.25 -23.37
C PHE A 437 -15.34 24.33 -24.89
N PHE A 438 -16.15 23.66 -25.70
CA PHE A 438 -16.04 23.78 -27.16
C PHE A 438 -16.41 25.18 -27.66
N GLY A 439 -17.08 26.00 -26.85
CA GLY A 439 -17.25 27.43 -27.10
C GLY A 439 -15.94 28.25 -27.05
N GLN A 440 -14.88 27.73 -26.43
CA GLN A 440 -13.59 28.42 -26.23
C GLN A 440 -12.64 28.28 -27.44
N GLY A 441 -13.12 28.63 -28.64
CA GLY A 441 -12.28 28.73 -29.84
C GLY A 441 -12.12 27.45 -30.68
N PHE A 442 -12.93 26.40 -30.44
CA PHE A 442 -13.04 25.26 -31.36
C PHE A 442 -13.91 25.61 -32.59
N THR A 443 -13.80 24.82 -33.66
CA THR A 443 -14.58 25.03 -34.88
C THR A 443 -16.07 24.68 -34.67
N ASP A 444 -16.96 25.34 -35.42
CA ASP A 444 -18.42 25.09 -35.30
C ASP A 444 -18.83 23.62 -35.50
N PRO A 445 -18.22 22.83 -36.42
CA PRO A 445 -18.51 21.41 -36.53
C PRO A 445 -18.18 20.64 -35.25
N VAL A 446 -17.06 20.95 -34.59
CA VAL A 446 -16.65 20.33 -33.33
C VAL A 446 -17.60 20.72 -32.20
N LYS A 447 -18.01 21.99 -32.13
CA LYS A 447 -18.96 22.46 -31.11
C LYS A 447 -20.30 21.73 -31.18
N LYS A 448 -20.81 21.45 -32.38
CA LYS A 448 -22.06 20.69 -32.58
C LYS A 448 -21.97 19.23 -32.10
N MET A 449 -20.77 18.66 -32.00
CA MET A 449 -20.57 17.29 -31.50
C MET A 449 -20.76 17.14 -29.98
N SER A 450 -20.89 18.25 -29.24
CA SER A 450 -21.13 18.22 -27.79
C SER A 450 -22.37 17.41 -27.40
N ASP A 451 -23.47 17.55 -28.16
CA ASP A 451 -24.72 16.78 -27.96
C ASP A 451 -24.48 15.27 -28.18
N THR A 452 -23.88 14.91 -29.32
CA THR A 452 -23.61 13.52 -29.70
C THR A 452 -22.68 12.82 -28.71
N ILE A 453 -21.58 13.46 -28.32
CA ILE A 453 -20.63 12.92 -27.34
C ILE A 453 -21.30 12.68 -25.98
N THR A 454 -22.13 13.63 -25.56
CA THR A 454 -22.80 13.55 -24.26
C THR A 454 -23.82 12.40 -24.27
N ASN A 455 -24.66 12.31 -25.30
CA ASN A 455 -25.63 11.22 -25.46
C ASN A 455 -24.96 9.85 -25.55
N ALA A 456 -23.89 9.72 -26.34
CA ALA A 456 -23.17 8.46 -26.51
C ALA A 456 -22.52 8.00 -25.19
N THR A 457 -21.89 8.92 -24.45
CA THR A 457 -21.22 8.60 -23.17
C THR A 457 -22.23 8.14 -22.12
N ILE A 458 -23.40 8.78 -22.06
CA ILE A 458 -24.47 8.41 -21.12
C ILE A 458 -25.08 7.06 -21.51
N GLU A 459 -25.26 6.78 -22.80
CA GLU A 459 -25.73 5.47 -23.27
C GLU A 459 -24.76 4.34 -22.88
N VAL A 460 -23.45 4.54 -23.03
CA VAL A 460 -22.41 3.59 -22.57
C VAL A 460 -22.53 3.35 -21.07
N TYR A 461 -22.67 4.42 -20.27
CA TYR A 461 -22.78 4.34 -18.82
C TYR A 461 -24.03 3.58 -18.36
N ILE A 462 -25.19 3.83 -18.98
CA ILE A 462 -26.44 3.15 -18.62
C ILE A 462 -26.37 1.66 -18.97
N ARG A 463 -25.86 1.33 -20.17
CA ARG A 463 -25.74 -0.07 -20.60
C ARG A 463 -24.75 -0.85 -19.75
N ILE A 464 -23.58 -0.28 -19.43
CA ILE A 464 -22.56 -0.99 -18.64
C ILE A 464 -23.03 -1.29 -17.21
N ILE A 465 -23.75 -0.36 -16.56
CA ILE A 465 -24.32 -0.61 -15.23
C ILE A 465 -25.39 -1.71 -15.26
N LYS A 466 -26.21 -1.73 -16.31
CA LYS A 466 -27.29 -2.70 -16.44
C LYS A 466 -26.78 -4.12 -16.76
N GLU A 467 -25.78 -4.23 -17.63
CA GLU A 467 -25.33 -5.50 -18.19
C GLU A 467 -24.10 -6.08 -17.50
N LYS A 468 -23.24 -5.25 -16.90
CA LYS A 468 -21.97 -5.66 -16.28
C LYS A 468 -21.96 -5.41 -14.77
N LEU A 469 -22.74 -6.22 -14.06
CA LEU A 469 -22.86 -6.15 -12.60
C LEU A 469 -21.61 -6.68 -11.86
N PRO A 470 -21.29 -6.13 -10.68
CA PRO A 470 -20.17 -6.60 -9.87
C PRO A 470 -20.46 -7.98 -9.27
N ILE A 471 -19.55 -8.93 -9.51
CA ILE A 471 -19.56 -10.28 -8.93
C ILE A 471 -18.25 -10.52 -8.16
N PRO A 472 -18.12 -11.54 -7.29
CA PRO A 472 -16.91 -11.75 -6.50
C PRO A 472 -15.60 -11.86 -7.30
N SER A 473 -15.64 -12.36 -8.54
CA SER A 473 -14.50 -12.40 -9.46
C SER A 473 -14.23 -11.09 -10.20
N LYS A 474 -15.21 -10.18 -10.22
CA LYS A 474 -15.20 -8.86 -10.91
C LYS A 474 -15.73 -7.79 -9.96
N PHE A 475 -15.21 -7.77 -8.74
CA PHE A 475 -15.75 -6.94 -7.65
C PHE A 475 -15.59 -5.44 -7.92
N HIS A 476 -14.63 -5.06 -8.76
CA HIS A 476 -14.36 -3.69 -9.18
C HIS A 476 -15.19 -3.24 -10.38
N TYR A 477 -16.15 -4.05 -10.87
CA TYR A 477 -17.12 -3.61 -11.91
C TYR A 477 -18.21 -2.75 -11.27
N THR A 478 -17.78 -1.72 -10.56
CA THR A 478 -18.60 -0.71 -9.93
C THR A 478 -18.41 0.56 -10.75
N PHE A 479 -19.46 0.98 -11.46
CA PHE A 479 -19.45 2.18 -12.28
C PHE A 479 -20.35 3.24 -11.65
N ASN A 480 -19.83 4.47 -11.56
CA ASN A 480 -20.55 5.59 -10.92
C ASN A 480 -20.42 6.87 -11.78
N LEU A 481 -21.08 7.96 -11.39
CA LEU A 481 -21.02 9.22 -12.15
C LEU A 481 -19.62 9.84 -12.21
N ARG A 482 -18.71 9.47 -11.30
CA ARG A 482 -17.32 9.92 -11.35
C ARG A 482 -16.58 9.32 -12.56
N ASP A 483 -16.96 8.14 -13.01
CA ASP A 483 -16.40 7.54 -14.23
C ASP A 483 -16.82 8.36 -15.45
N VAL A 484 -18.09 8.74 -15.54
CA VAL A 484 -18.58 9.64 -16.60
C VAL A 484 -17.80 10.96 -16.55
N SER A 485 -17.65 11.55 -15.37
CA SER A 485 -16.84 12.75 -15.15
C SER A 485 -15.39 12.61 -15.64
N LYS A 486 -14.74 11.45 -15.45
CA LYS A 486 -13.36 11.18 -15.92
C LYS A 486 -13.24 11.16 -17.45
N VAL A 487 -14.30 10.77 -18.17
CA VAL A 487 -14.34 10.82 -19.65
C VAL A 487 -14.32 12.28 -20.11
N PHE A 488 -15.24 13.10 -19.60
CA PHE A 488 -15.28 14.53 -19.95
C PHE A 488 -14.01 15.25 -19.52
N GLN A 489 -13.48 14.97 -18.33
CA GLN A 489 -12.20 15.52 -17.89
C GLN A 489 -11.06 15.18 -18.87
N GLY A 490 -11.08 13.99 -19.47
CA GLY A 490 -10.12 13.60 -20.49
C GLY A 490 -10.27 14.39 -21.79
N VAL A 491 -11.51 14.57 -22.26
CA VAL A 491 -11.82 15.38 -23.45
C VAL A 491 -11.39 16.84 -23.24
N LEU A 492 -11.53 17.39 -22.03
CA LEU A 492 -11.13 18.76 -21.69
C LEU A 492 -9.60 18.99 -21.73
N MET A 493 -8.77 17.96 -21.88
CA MET A 493 -7.30 18.09 -21.91
C MET A 493 -6.75 18.58 -23.26
N VAL A 494 -7.53 18.53 -24.34
CA VAL A 494 -7.09 18.93 -25.68
C VAL A 494 -7.16 20.44 -25.88
N LYS A 495 -6.32 20.96 -26.79
CA LYS A 495 -6.36 22.37 -27.18
C LYS A 495 -7.14 22.57 -28.50
N PRO A 496 -7.80 23.72 -28.71
CA PRO A 496 -8.52 24.02 -29.95
C PRO A 496 -7.67 23.90 -31.23
N GLY A 497 -6.36 24.17 -31.13
CA GLY A 497 -5.45 24.08 -32.28
C GLY A 497 -5.27 22.68 -32.85
N LEU A 498 -5.43 21.63 -32.04
CA LEU A 498 -5.14 20.24 -32.37
C LEU A 498 -6.35 19.47 -32.92
N VAL A 499 -7.57 19.93 -32.59
CA VAL A 499 -8.81 19.24 -32.93
C VAL A 499 -9.71 20.20 -33.70
N ARG A 500 -9.77 20.02 -35.03
CA ARG A 500 -10.51 20.89 -35.95
C ARG A 500 -11.62 20.17 -36.70
N GLU A 501 -11.48 18.85 -36.87
CA GLU A 501 -12.40 18.02 -37.64
C GLU A 501 -13.23 17.11 -36.74
N VAL A 502 -14.42 16.75 -37.22
CA VAL A 502 -15.35 15.86 -36.50
C VAL A 502 -14.73 14.48 -36.26
N ASP A 503 -13.95 13.95 -37.20
CA ASP A 503 -13.28 12.66 -37.08
C ASP A 503 -12.26 12.65 -35.91
N GLN A 504 -11.47 13.72 -35.78
CA GLN A 504 -10.50 13.87 -34.69
C GLN A 504 -11.16 13.89 -33.32
N VAL A 505 -12.30 14.59 -33.18
CA VAL A 505 -13.07 14.60 -31.92
C VAL A 505 -13.67 13.22 -31.64
N THR A 506 -14.14 12.53 -32.68
CA THR A 506 -14.72 11.19 -32.55
C THR A 506 -13.66 10.21 -32.05
N ARG A 507 -12.44 10.26 -32.60
CA ARG A 507 -11.31 9.42 -32.16
C ARG A 507 -10.90 9.74 -30.72
N LEU A 508 -10.88 11.02 -30.34
CA LEU A 508 -10.66 11.45 -28.95
C LEU A 508 -11.72 10.86 -28.01
N TRP A 509 -13.00 10.95 -28.36
CA TRP A 509 -14.09 10.40 -27.55
C TRP A 509 -13.94 8.89 -27.36
N VAL A 510 -13.67 8.15 -28.44
CA VAL A 510 -13.46 6.70 -28.38
C VAL A 510 -12.28 6.34 -27.48
N HIS A 511 -11.18 7.10 -27.57
CA HIS A 511 -10.03 6.91 -26.70
C HIS A 511 -10.41 7.10 -25.23
N GLU A 512 -11.03 8.23 -24.87
CA GLU A 512 -11.38 8.55 -23.48
C GLU A 512 -12.39 7.58 -22.87
N VAL A 513 -13.41 7.19 -23.63
CA VAL A 513 -14.40 6.18 -23.20
C VAL A 513 -13.73 4.83 -22.98
N SER A 514 -12.76 4.46 -23.82
CA SER A 514 -11.99 3.22 -23.63
C SER A 514 -11.08 3.31 -22.39
N ARG A 515 -10.39 4.43 -22.16
CA ARG A 515 -9.51 4.58 -20.98
C ARG A 515 -10.24 4.49 -19.64
N VAL A 516 -11.52 4.85 -19.60
CA VAL A 516 -12.32 4.82 -18.37
C VAL A 516 -13.06 3.49 -18.18
N PHE A 517 -13.76 3.01 -19.21
CA PHE A 517 -14.64 1.85 -19.10
C PHE A 517 -13.98 0.55 -19.59
N TYR A 518 -13.36 0.58 -20.77
CA TYR A 518 -12.77 -0.62 -21.37
C TYR A 518 -11.59 -1.18 -20.57
N ASP A 519 -10.68 -0.30 -20.11
CA ASP A 519 -9.48 -0.71 -19.37
C ASP A 519 -9.79 -1.39 -18.02
N ARG A 520 -10.99 -1.16 -17.47
CA ARG A 520 -11.49 -1.82 -16.25
C ARG A 520 -11.91 -3.27 -16.49
N LEU A 521 -12.22 -3.62 -17.74
CA LEU A 521 -12.68 -4.95 -18.14
C LEU A 521 -11.50 -5.94 -18.21
N ILE A 522 -11.75 -7.16 -17.74
CA ILE A 522 -10.71 -8.20 -17.59
C ILE A 522 -10.82 -9.22 -18.69
N ASN A 523 -12.03 -9.72 -18.92
CA ASN A 523 -12.26 -10.84 -19.83
C ASN A 523 -12.41 -10.35 -21.26
N ASP A 524 -11.91 -11.13 -22.21
CA ASP A 524 -12.02 -10.79 -23.64
C ASP A 524 -13.47 -10.73 -24.11
N ILE A 525 -14.36 -11.58 -23.56
CA ILE A 525 -15.81 -11.53 -23.82
C ILE A 525 -16.41 -10.15 -23.47
N ASP A 526 -16.04 -9.59 -22.31
CA ASP A 526 -16.56 -8.29 -21.90
C ASP A 526 -15.93 -7.16 -22.71
N ARG A 527 -14.65 -7.29 -23.05
CA ARG A 527 -13.93 -6.36 -23.92
C ARG A 527 -14.54 -6.32 -25.32
N ASP A 528 -14.87 -7.47 -25.90
CA ASP A 528 -15.49 -7.54 -27.22
C ASP A 528 -16.91 -6.98 -27.22
N TRP A 529 -17.71 -7.26 -26.21
CA TRP A 529 -19.01 -6.61 -26.00
C TRP A 529 -18.88 -5.08 -26.00
N PHE A 530 -17.86 -4.54 -25.32
CA PHE A 530 -17.64 -3.10 -25.29
C PHE A 530 -17.23 -2.55 -26.66
N LYS A 531 -16.35 -3.25 -27.37
CA LYS A 531 -15.94 -2.86 -28.73
C LYS A 531 -17.13 -2.85 -29.70
N GLU A 532 -18.04 -3.82 -29.59
CA GLU A 532 -19.28 -3.87 -30.36
C GLU A 532 -20.22 -2.72 -30.03
N LEU A 533 -20.38 -2.41 -28.73
CA LEU A 533 -21.17 -1.26 -28.28
C LEU A 533 -20.65 0.07 -28.85
N VAL A 534 -19.33 0.29 -28.78
CA VAL A 534 -18.72 1.50 -29.35
C VAL A 534 -18.86 1.54 -30.87
N GLY A 535 -18.67 0.41 -31.56
CA GLY A 535 -18.87 0.32 -33.01
C GLY A 535 -20.30 0.67 -33.44
N ASP A 536 -21.30 0.17 -32.72
CA ASP A 536 -22.72 0.50 -32.93
C ASP A 536 -23.01 2.00 -32.72
N LEU A 537 -22.45 2.60 -31.67
CA LEU A 537 -22.59 4.03 -31.39
C LEU A 537 -21.92 4.91 -32.47
N LEU A 538 -20.76 4.50 -32.98
CA LEU A 538 -20.07 5.20 -34.06
C LEU A 538 -20.90 5.25 -35.34
N GLY A 539 -21.56 4.14 -35.69
CA GLY A 539 -22.45 4.08 -36.84
C GLY A 539 -23.75 4.87 -36.63
N ARG A 540 -24.43 4.67 -35.48
CA ARG A 540 -25.75 5.27 -35.22
C ARG A 540 -25.70 6.76 -34.89
N GLN A 541 -24.88 7.16 -33.91
CA GLN A 541 -24.87 8.52 -33.38
C GLN A 541 -23.86 9.43 -34.10
N PHE A 542 -22.63 8.96 -34.30
CA PHE A 542 -21.57 9.74 -34.94
C PHE A 542 -21.62 9.73 -36.47
N LYS A 543 -22.42 8.81 -37.06
CA LYS A 543 -22.49 8.58 -38.51
C LYS A 543 -21.10 8.40 -39.15
N SER A 544 -20.17 7.84 -38.39
CA SER A 544 -18.80 7.63 -38.82
C SER A 544 -18.69 6.36 -39.65
N ARG A 545 -17.74 6.34 -40.60
CA ARG A 545 -17.38 5.13 -41.37
C ARG A 545 -16.33 4.28 -40.67
N MET A 546 -15.82 4.73 -39.51
CA MET A 546 -14.81 4.00 -38.74
C MET A 546 -15.37 2.66 -38.27
N THR A 547 -14.61 1.60 -38.50
CA THR A 547 -14.93 0.23 -38.08
C THR A 547 -14.25 -0.12 -36.76
N LYS A 548 -14.64 -1.26 -36.16
CA LYS A 548 -14.00 -1.82 -34.94
C LYS A 548 -12.48 -1.95 -35.11
N ASP A 549 -12.04 -2.36 -36.30
CA ASP A 549 -10.62 -2.59 -36.60
C ASP A 549 -9.83 -1.29 -36.79
N ASP A 550 -10.46 -0.21 -37.25
CA ASP A 550 -9.83 1.12 -37.33
C ASP A 550 -9.55 1.72 -35.94
N VAL A 551 -10.33 1.32 -34.94
CA VAL A 551 -10.25 1.83 -33.58
C VAL A 551 -9.34 0.98 -32.70
N TYR A 552 -9.47 -0.34 -32.80
CA TYR A 552 -8.85 -1.30 -31.89
C TYR A 552 -7.85 -2.26 -32.56
N GLY A 553 -7.69 -2.18 -33.88
CA GLY A 553 -6.77 -3.01 -34.66
C GLY A 553 -5.36 -2.40 -34.75
N ALA A 554 -4.68 -2.64 -35.88
CA ALA A 554 -3.28 -2.23 -36.07
C ALA A 554 -3.08 -0.69 -36.03
N ASN A 555 -4.07 0.08 -36.47
CA ASN A 555 -4.07 1.55 -36.41
C ASN A 555 -4.84 2.08 -35.19
N LYS A 556 -4.66 1.43 -34.03
CA LYS A 556 -5.36 1.77 -32.80
C LYS A 556 -5.23 3.25 -32.43
N VAL A 557 -6.30 3.82 -31.89
CA VAL A 557 -6.33 5.23 -31.49
C VAL A 557 -5.58 5.43 -30.17
N LEU A 558 -4.41 6.07 -30.25
CA LEU A 558 -3.56 6.40 -29.11
C LEU A 558 -3.47 7.92 -28.93
N TYR A 559 -3.65 8.37 -27.68
CA TYR A 559 -3.39 9.74 -27.27
C TYR A 559 -2.38 9.74 -26.13
N GLY A 560 -1.58 10.80 -26.05
CA GLY A 560 -0.62 10.99 -24.98
C GLY A 560 0.12 12.31 -25.10
N ASP A 561 0.96 12.61 -24.11
CA ASP A 561 1.81 13.81 -24.07
C ASP A 561 3.31 13.47 -24.11
N ILE A 562 3.62 12.21 -24.41
CA ILE A 562 4.97 11.63 -24.34
C ILE A 562 5.88 12.15 -25.46
N LEU A 563 5.32 12.61 -26.59
CA LEU A 563 6.08 13.08 -27.75
C LEU A 563 6.90 14.35 -27.46
N LYS A 564 6.58 15.10 -26.41
CA LYS A 564 7.28 16.34 -25.98
C LYS A 564 7.57 16.34 -24.47
N ILE A 565 8.05 15.22 -23.91
CA ILE A 565 8.30 15.09 -22.45
C ILE A 565 9.21 16.19 -21.88
N ASP A 566 10.22 16.62 -22.63
CA ASP A 566 11.24 17.58 -22.19
C ASP A 566 10.84 19.06 -22.40
N SER A 567 9.63 19.31 -22.91
CA SER A 567 9.11 20.67 -23.09
C SER A 567 8.18 21.06 -21.93
N ASP A 568 8.28 22.30 -21.46
CA ASP A 568 7.30 22.89 -20.53
C ASP A 568 5.88 22.95 -21.13
N ASN A 569 5.75 22.90 -22.46
CA ASN A 569 4.48 22.90 -23.19
C ASN A 569 4.04 21.48 -23.59
N LYS A 570 3.72 20.63 -22.60
CA LYS A 570 3.17 19.28 -22.84
C LYS A 570 1.76 19.33 -23.41
N GLU A 571 1.57 18.85 -24.63
CA GLU A 571 0.26 18.83 -25.32
C GLU A 571 -0.32 17.42 -25.37
N TYR A 572 -1.62 17.31 -25.14
CA TYR A 572 -2.33 16.04 -25.26
C TYR A 572 -2.77 15.86 -26.72
N GLU A 573 -2.06 15.01 -27.46
CA GLU A 573 -2.24 14.84 -28.90
C GLU A 573 -2.34 13.37 -29.31
N GLU A 574 -2.85 13.16 -30.53
CA GLU A 574 -2.98 11.83 -31.11
C GLU A 574 -1.61 11.32 -31.62
N ILE A 575 -1.23 10.12 -31.22
CA ILE A 575 0.04 9.50 -31.59
C ILE A 575 -0.17 8.68 -32.86
N LYS A 576 0.30 9.21 -34.00
CA LYS A 576 0.22 8.54 -35.31
C LYS A 576 1.42 7.63 -35.60
N ASP A 577 2.59 7.94 -35.04
CA ASP A 577 3.84 7.19 -35.26
C ASP A 577 4.30 6.50 -33.97
N VAL A 578 4.01 5.19 -33.89
CA VAL A 578 4.38 4.35 -32.74
C VAL A 578 5.89 4.08 -32.70
N ALA A 579 6.57 4.04 -33.85
CA ALA A 579 8.01 3.78 -33.89
C ALA A 579 8.80 4.94 -33.26
N LYS A 580 8.39 6.17 -33.56
CA LYS A 580 8.94 7.36 -32.90
C LYS A 580 8.70 7.35 -31.39
N LEU A 581 7.52 6.93 -30.94
CA LEU A 581 7.20 6.78 -29.52
C LEU A 581 8.12 5.77 -28.81
N VAL A 582 8.32 4.59 -29.41
CA VAL A 582 9.21 3.55 -28.86
C VAL A 582 10.62 4.09 -28.67
N LYS A 583 11.16 4.79 -29.67
CA LYS A 583 12.50 5.37 -29.59
C LYS A 583 12.64 6.35 -28.41
N ILE A 584 11.67 7.24 -28.23
CA ILE A 584 11.68 8.21 -27.11
C ILE A 584 11.64 7.48 -25.75
N LEU A 585 10.85 6.40 -25.65
CA LEU A 585 10.76 5.61 -24.42
C LEU A 585 12.06 4.84 -24.12
N GLU A 586 12.76 4.38 -25.15
CA GLU A 586 14.09 3.77 -25.03
C GLU A 586 15.13 4.78 -24.57
N ASP A 587 15.19 5.97 -25.19
CA ASP A 587 16.09 7.05 -24.78
C ASP A 587 15.86 7.43 -23.30
N LYS A 588 14.60 7.55 -22.86
CA LYS A 588 14.24 7.83 -21.45
C LYS A 588 14.55 6.68 -20.49
N LEU A 589 14.54 5.44 -20.97
CA LEU A 589 14.94 4.29 -20.16
C LEU A 589 16.45 4.30 -19.92
N ASP A 590 17.23 4.73 -20.91
CA ASP A 590 18.68 4.86 -20.80
C ASP A 590 19.08 6.01 -19.87
N ASP A 591 18.39 7.15 -19.93
CA ASP A 591 18.53 8.23 -18.95
C ASP A 591 18.29 7.72 -17.52
N TYR A 592 17.17 7.02 -17.30
CA TYR A 592 16.83 6.45 -16.00
C TYR A 592 17.88 5.45 -15.48
N ASN A 593 18.37 4.57 -16.36
CA ASN A 593 19.40 3.59 -16.02
C ASN A 593 20.77 4.22 -15.73
N THR A 594 21.00 5.46 -16.18
CA THR A 594 22.22 6.21 -15.88
C THR A 594 22.17 6.85 -14.50
N GLU A 595 21.00 7.34 -14.08
CA GLU A 595 20.80 7.98 -12.77
C GLU A 595 20.61 6.97 -11.62
N CYS A 596 20.06 5.78 -11.89
CA CYS A 596 19.76 4.79 -10.86
C CYS A 596 20.85 3.72 -10.70
N ASN A 597 21.21 3.42 -9.44
CA ASN A 597 22.16 2.34 -9.09
C ASN A 597 21.71 0.92 -9.53
N SER A 598 20.40 0.73 -9.76
CA SER A 598 19.82 -0.55 -10.20
C SER A 598 19.32 -0.44 -11.63
N LYS A 599 20.05 -1.04 -12.58
CA LYS A 599 19.68 -1.05 -14.00
C LYS A 599 18.45 -1.93 -14.23
N THR A 600 17.39 -1.35 -14.78
CA THR A 600 16.17 -2.06 -15.20
C THR A 600 16.18 -2.29 -16.70
N ARG A 601 15.95 -3.55 -17.11
CA ARG A 601 15.85 -3.96 -18.51
C ARG A 601 14.37 -4.15 -18.87
N LEU A 602 13.75 -3.10 -19.39
CA LEU A 602 12.38 -3.14 -19.87
C LEU A 602 12.35 -3.22 -21.40
N VAL A 603 11.43 -4.01 -21.93
CA VAL A 603 11.18 -4.13 -23.37
C VAL A 603 9.82 -3.50 -23.65
N PHE A 604 9.78 -2.55 -24.59
CA PHE A 604 8.56 -1.86 -25.00
C PHE A 604 7.89 -2.64 -26.14
N PHE A 605 6.85 -3.40 -25.81
CA PHE A 605 5.93 -4.03 -26.76
C PHE A 605 4.55 -3.37 -26.69
N GLY A 606 3.64 -3.70 -27.61
CA GLY A 606 2.35 -3.01 -27.79
C GLY A 606 1.55 -2.75 -26.50
N ASP A 607 1.37 -3.78 -25.66
CA ASP A 607 0.66 -3.65 -24.38
C ASP A 607 1.43 -2.80 -23.36
N ALA A 608 2.77 -2.91 -23.32
CA ALA A 608 3.60 -2.10 -22.43
C ALA A 608 3.45 -0.61 -22.76
N ILE A 609 3.40 -0.26 -24.04
CA ILE A 609 3.16 1.11 -24.51
C ILE A 609 1.76 1.57 -24.09
N ASP A 610 0.74 0.73 -24.24
CA ASP A 610 -0.62 1.08 -23.80
C ASP A 610 -0.69 1.36 -22.30
N HIS A 611 -0.06 0.53 -21.48
CA HIS A 611 -0.01 0.76 -20.03
C HIS A 611 0.73 2.05 -19.67
N ILE A 612 1.84 2.37 -20.35
CA ILE A 612 2.56 3.63 -20.15
C ILE A 612 1.67 4.83 -20.51
N LEU A 613 0.99 4.79 -21.66
CA LEU A 613 0.08 5.86 -22.09
C LEU A 613 -1.11 6.02 -21.15
N ARG A 614 -1.68 4.91 -20.64
CA ARG A 614 -2.74 4.95 -19.62
C ARG A 614 -2.25 5.65 -18.35
N ILE A 615 -1.07 5.27 -17.85
CA ILE A 615 -0.49 5.85 -16.64
C ILE A 615 -0.17 7.33 -16.85
N SER A 616 0.48 7.71 -17.95
CA SER A 616 0.74 9.12 -18.30
C SER A 616 -0.55 9.93 -18.37
N ARG A 617 -1.59 9.41 -19.04
CA ARG A 617 -2.93 10.04 -19.11
C ARG A 617 -3.54 10.25 -17.72
N ILE A 618 -3.43 9.27 -16.83
CA ILE A 618 -3.95 9.38 -15.45
C ILE A 618 -3.17 10.45 -14.67
N LEU A 619 -1.84 10.42 -14.72
CA LEU A 619 -0.98 11.34 -13.98
C LEU A 619 -1.04 12.79 -14.51
N ARG A 620 -1.41 12.99 -15.77
CA ARG A 620 -1.66 14.32 -16.34
C ARG A 620 -2.90 14.99 -15.73
N GLN A 621 -3.90 14.21 -15.32
CA GLN A 621 -5.14 14.75 -14.80
C GLN A 621 -4.97 15.22 -13.35
N PRO A 622 -5.45 16.42 -12.97
CA PRO A 622 -5.47 16.82 -11.57
C PRO A 622 -6.30 15.81 -10.78
N ARG A 623 -5.81 15.41 -9.60
CA ARG A 623 -6.40 14.34 -8.75
C ARG A 623 -6.44 12.96 -9.42
N GLY A 624 -5.61 12.74 -10.45
CA GLY A 624 -5.49 11.48 -11.15
C GLY A 624 -4.70 10.44 -10.36
N ASN A 625 -5.42 9.51 -9.73
CA ASN A 625 -4.84 8.39 -8.99
C ASN A 625 -5.00 7.08 -9.79
N ALA A 626 -4.04 6.17 -9.68
CA ALA A 626 -4.06 4.91 -10.42
C ALA A 626 -4.03 3.70 -9.49
N MET A 627 -4.75 2.64 -9.84
CA MET A 627 -4.60 1.32 -9.23
C MET A 627 -4.16 0.31 -10.29
N LEU A 628 -2.90 -0.10 -10.23
CA LEU A 628 -2.27 -1.06 -11.13
C LEU A 628 -2.44 -2.47 -10.55
N ILE A 629 -3.20 -3.31 -11.24
CA ILE A 629 -3.52 -4.66 -10.79
C ILE A 629 -2.77 -5.67 -11.65
N TRP A 630 -2.09 -6.64 -11.01
CA TRP A 630 -1.28 -7.67 -11.68
C TRP A 630 0.04 -7.19 -12.32
N CYS A 631 0.50 -5.97 -12.02
CA CYS A 631 1.82 -5.53 -12.47
C CYS A 631 2.91 -6.21 -11.62
N TRP A 632 4.00 -6.77 -12.16
CA TRP A 632 5.16 -7.19 -11.34
C TRP A 632 6.41 -6.43 -11.77
N ARG A 633 7.19 -5.87 -10.82
CA ARG A 633 8.51 -5.18 -10.94
C ARG A 633 8.73 -4.09 -12.01
N VAL A 634 7.94 -3.99 -13.07
CA VAL A 634 7.93 -2.94 -14.12
C VAL A 634 7.41 -1.59 -13.56
N ARG A 635 6.89 -1.60 -12.33
CA ARG A 635 6.15 -0.53 -11.63
C ARG A 635 6.93 0.77 -11.39
N LYS A 636 8.24 0.69 -11.07
CA LYS A 636 9.02 1.88 -10.67
C LYS A 636 9.54 2.67 -11.86
N THR A 637 10.01 1.98 -12.90
CA THR A 637 10.62 2.59 -14.07
C THR A 637 9.59 3.31 -14.95
N ILE A 638 8.43 2.69 -15.21
CA ILE A 638 7.35 3.30 -16.02
C ILE A 638 6.84 4.59 -15.38
N VAL A 639 6.62 4.58 -14.06
CA VAL A 639 6.08 5.75 -13.36
C VAL A 639 7.15 6.84 -13.23
N ASN A 640 8.40 6.49 -12.93
CA ASN A 640 9.53 7.44 -12.89
C ASN A 640 9.74 8.16 -14.23
N GLN A 641 9.49 7.49 -15.35
CA GLN A 641 9.61 8.09 -16.68
C GLN A 641 8.57 9.21 -16.94
N THR A 642 7.53 9.32 -16.10
CA THR A 642 6.44 10.28 -16.29
C THR A 642 6.41 11.39 -15.25
N VAL A 643 6.66 11.09 -13.97
CA VAL A 643 6.62 12.04 -12.84
C VAL A 643 7.65 11.64 -11.78
N SER A 644 8.18 12.64 -11.06
CA SER A 644 9.03 12.44 -9.87
C SER A 644 8.40 11.48 -8.87
N LEU A 645 9.01 10.30 -8.72
CA LEU A 645 8.52 9.23 -7.85
C LEU A 645 9.05 9.39 -6.44
N TYR A 646 8.15 9.25 -5.47
CA TYR A 646 8.48 9.02 -4.08
C TYR A 646 8.00 7.61 -3.70
N SER A 647 8.92 6.77 -3.20
CA SER A 647 8.58 5.40 -2.78
C SER A 647 8.94 5.17 -1.33
N LEU A 648 8.09 4.45 -0.61
CA LEU A 648 8.32 4.13 0.80
C LEU A 648 9.39 3.04 0.97
N GLU A 649 10.37 3.28 1.82
CA GLU A 649 11.34 2.26 2.24
C GLU A 649 10.96 1.72 3.62
N ILE A 650 10.72 0.42 3.70
CA ILE A 650 10.31 -0.24 4.96
C ILE A 650 11.52 -0.83 5.65
N THR A 651 11.70 -0.43 6.90
CA THR A 651 12.65 -1.03 7.83
C THR A 651 11.94 -2.09 8.69
N LYS A 652 12.70 -2.98 9.35
CA LYS A 652 12.12 -4.08 10.14
C LYS A 652 11.17 -3.64 11.27
N ASN A 653 11.33 -2.42 11.80
CA ASN A 653 10.55 -1.87 12.91
C ASN A 653 9.65 -0.70 12.48
N PHE A 654 9.14 -0.72 11.25
CA PHE A 654 8.35 0.38 10.72
C PHE A 654 6.98 0.48 11.42
N SER A 655 6.72 1.61 12.09
CA SER A 655 5.48 1.87 12.83
C SER A 655 4.49 2.73 12.03
N VAL A 656 3.27 2.91 12.58
CA VAL A 656 2.27 3.83 12.03
C VAL A 656 2.73 5.28 12.09
N ASP A 657 3.42 5.69 13.16
CA ASP A 657 3.96 7.05 13.27
C ASP A 657 5.01 7.33 12.19
N ASN A 658 5.88 6.36 11.87
CA ASN A 658 6.84 6.52 10.79
C ASN A 658 6.17 6.68 9.41
N PHE A 659 5.05 6.00 9.19
CA PHE A 659 4.26 6.17 7.99
C PHE A 659 3.64 7.56 7.90
N GLN A 660 3.05 8.05 8.99
CA GLN A 660 2.47 9.39 9.04
C GLN A 660 3.54 10.48 8.86
N ASP A 661 4.72 10.32 9.45
CA ASP A 661 5.85 11.25 9.24
C ASP A 661 6.33 11.25 7.78
N PHE A 662 6.29 10.11 7.09
CA PHE A 662 6.56 10.03 5.66
C PHE A 662 5.48 10.76 4.84
N LEU A 663 4.20 10.59 5.18
CA LEU A 663 3.10 11.32 4.53
C LEU A 663 3.20 12.84 4.74
N LYS A 664 3.58 13.30 5.94
CA LYS A 664 3.82 14.72 6.22
C LYS A 664 4.88 15.32 5.28
N LYS A 665 5.98 14.61 5.05
CA LYS A 665 7.04 15.04 4.11
C LYS A 665 6.50 15.17 2.69
N ILE A 666 5.72 14.19 2.25
CA ILE A 666 5.05 14.22 0.93
C ILE A 666 4.09 15.40 0.81
N PHE A 667 3.29 15.67 1.84
CA PHE A 667 2.36 16.81 1.85
C PHE A 667 3.08 18.16 1.84
N GLN A 668 4.21 18.29 2.53
CA GLN A 668 5.01 19.52 2.49
C GLN A 668 5.59 19.76 1.08
N ILE A 669 6.12 18.73 0.43
CA ILE A 669 6.69 18.84 -0.92
C ILE A 669 5.59 19.21 -1.93
N SER A 670 4.50 18.45 -1.97
CA SER A 670 3.40 18.65 -2.93
C SER A 670 2.62 19.93 -2.67
N GLY A 671 2.33 20.25 -1.40
CA GLY A 671 1.49 21.38 -1.02
C GLY A 671 2.20 22.73 -0.99
N LEU A 672 3.49 22.79 -0.61
CA LEU A 672 4.23 24.06 -0.51
C LEU A 672 5.02 24.40 -1.77
N GLN A 673 5.63 23.41 -2.43
CA GLN A 673 6.47 23.65 -3.62
C GLN A 673 5.66 23.61 -4.93
N GLU A 674 4.37 23.23 -4.87
CA GLU A 674 3.47 23.07 -6.01
C GLU A 674 4.04 22.19 -7.14
N LYS A 675 4.91 21.23 -6.80
CA LYS A 675 5.50 20.29 -7.76
C LYS A 675 4.67 19.00 -7.83
N PRO A 676 4.37 18.49 -9.04
CA PRO A 676 3.67 17.23 -9.19
C PRO A 676 4.54 16.09 -8.67
N LEU A 677 3.98 15.30 -7.76
CA LEU A 677 4.66 14.21 -7.08
C LEU A 677 3.83 12.94 -7.17
N CYS A 678 4.48 11.82 -7.52
CA CYS A 678 3.84 10.53 -7.56
C CYS A 678 4.27 9.66 -6.37
N PHE A 679 3.33 9.28 -5.51
CA PHE A 679 3.55 8.31 -4.44
C PHE A 679 3.22 6.89 -4.92
N LEU A 680 4.23 6.03 -4.99
CA LEU A 680 4.07 4.62 -5.36
C LEU A 680 3.99 3.74 -4.11
N PHE A 681 2.88 3.03 -3.96
CA PHE A 681 2.61 2.16 -2.84
C PHE A 681 2.26 0.74 -3.30
N THR A 682 2.98 -0.26 -2.79
CA THR A 682 2.89 -1.65 -3.24
C THR A 682 2.31 -2.55 -2.17
N ASP A 683 1.69 -3.66 -2.57
CA ASP A 683 1.08 -4.64 -1.66
C ASP A 683 2.07 -5.16 -0.60
N SER A 684 3.33 -5.41 -0.97
CA SER A 684 4.39 -5.84 -0.04
C SER A 684 4.77 -4.79 1.01
N GLN A 685 4.37 -3.53 0.80
CA GLN A 685 4.61 -2.44 1.74
C GLN A 685 3.50 -2.27 2.79
N ILE A 686 2.41 -3.04 2.69
CA ILE A 686 1.28 -2.96 3.61
C ILE A 686 1.57 -3.84 4.83
N VAL A 687 2.16 -3.25 5.86
CA VAL A 687 2.42 -3.94 7.14
C VAL A 687 1.17 -3.93 8.03
N TYR A 688 0.48 -2.79 8.11
CA TYR A 688 -0.75 -2.61 8.88
C TYR A 688 -1.86 -2.12 7.96
N GLU A 689 -3.10 -2.59 8.20
CA GLU A 689 -4.27 -2.17 7.43
C GLU A 689 -4.64 -0.69 7.67
N SER A 690 -4.17 -0.08 8.77
CA SER A 690 -4.31 1.37 9.02
C SER A 690 -3.62 2.23 7.96
N PHE A 691 -2.59 1.72 7.26
CA PHE A 691 -1.95 2.47 6.16
C PHE A 691 -2.93 2.71 5.00
N LEU A 692 -3.81 1.74 4.74
CA LEU A 692 -4.84 1.86 3.72
C LEU A 692 -5.98 2.79 4.17
N GLU A 693 -6.23 2.92 5.47
CA GLU A 693 -7.16 3.93 5.98
C GLU A 693 -6.64 5.35 5.71
N ASP A 694 -5.37 5.62 6.01
CA ASP A 694 -4.75 6.91 5.72
C ASP A 694 -4.79 7.22 4.21
N ILE A 695 -4.49 6.23 3.35
CA ILE A 695 -4.60 6.38 1.89
C ILE A 695 -6.05 6.62 1.45
N ASN A 696 -7.02 5.91 2.02
CA ASN A 696 -8.44 6.12 1.72
C ASN A 696 -8.89 7.54 2.05
N ASN A 697 -8.42 8.09 3.17
CA ASN A 697 -8.68 9.47 3.54
C ASN A 697 -8.04 10.44 2.54
N ILE A 698 -6.78 10.23 2.13
CA ILE A 698 -6.12 11.07 1.12
C ILE A 698 -6.87 11.02 -0.22
N LEU A 699 -7.33 9.85 -0.66
CA LEU A 699 -8.09 9.71 -1.91
C LEU A 699 -9.44 10.44 -1.86
N ASN A 700 -10.10 10.53 -0.70
CA ASN A 700 -11.40 11.17 -0.52
C ASN A 700 -11.30 12.67 -0.18
N SER A 701 -10.70 13.02 0.94
CA SER A 701 -10.59 14.39 1.45
C SER A 701 -9.32 15.10 0.98
N GLY A 702 -8.25 14.37 0.68
CA GLY A 702 -6.92 14.94 0.43
C GLY A 702 -6.06 15.11 1.68
N GLU A 703 -6.54 14.67 2.83
CA GLU A 703 -5.82 14.80 4.10
C GLU A 703 -6.10 13.62 5.03
N VAL A 704 -5.19 13.41 5.98
CA VAL A 704 -5.35 12.44 7.07
C VAL A 704 -5.79 13.19 8.34
N PRO A 705 -6.92 12.83 8.97
CA PRO A 705 -7.39 13.49 10.18
C PRO A 705 -6.35 13.47 11.30
N ASN A 706 -6.18 14.62 11.97
CA ASN A 706 -5.29 14.78 13.14
C ASN A 706 -3.80 14.43 12.88
N ILE A 707 -3.33 14.44 11.63
CA ILE A 707 -1.93 14.13 11.31
C ILE A 707 -0.95 15.20 11.84
N TRP A 708 -1.34 16.48 11.77
CA TRP A 708 -0.52 17.61 12.21
C TRP A 708 -0.73 17.91 13.69
N LYS A 709 0.36 17.99 14.44
CA LYS A 709 0.31 18.55 15.80
C LYS A 709 0.09 20.07 15.72
N PRO A 710 -0.52 20.72 16.74
CA PRO A 710 -0.72 22.17 16.74
C PRO A 710 0.57 22.97 16.50
N GLU A 711 1.69 22.51 17.05
CA GLU A 711 3.04 23.09 16.89
C GLU A 711 3.56 23.00 15.45
N GLU A 712 3.24 21.92 14.73
CA GLU A 712 3.66 21.71 13.34
C GLU A 712 2.75 22.46 12.34
N LYS A 713 1.50 22.75 12.74
CA LYS A 713 0.50 23.37 11.87
C LYS A 713 0.74 24.86 11.67
N GLN A 714 1.18 25.59 12.69
CA GLN A 714 1.45 27.04 12.58
C GLN A 714 2.48 27.40 11.48
N PRO A 715 3.71 26.82 11.46
CA PRO A 715 4.70 27.17 10.44
C PRO A 715 4.24 26.77 9.03
N LEU A 716 3.46 25.69 8.91
CA LEU A 716 2.86 25.29 7.64
C LEU A 716 1.92 26.39 7.10
N LEU A 717 1.06 26.94 7.96
CA LEU A 717 0.10 27.99 7.54
C LEU A 717 0.81 29.29 7.15
N GLU A 718 1.93 29.64 7.78
CA GLU A 718 2.71 30.84 7.43
C GLU A 718 3.28 30.76 6.01
N GLU A 719 3.78 29.60 5.59
CA GLU A 719 4.25 29.41 4.21
C GLU A 719 3.10 29.43 3.20
N VAL A 720 1.95 28.85 3.56
CA VAL A 720 0.76 28.81 2.68
C VAL A 720 0.16 30.21 2.48
N LYS A 721 0.32 31.15 3.42
CA LYS A 721 -0.10 32.55 3.22
C LYS A 721 0.47 33.17 1.95
N LYS A 722 1.72 32.85 1.60
CA LYS A 722 2.37 33.33 0.35
C LYS A 722 1.62 32.86 -0.90
N ILE A 723 1.17 31.60 -0.90
CA ILE A 723 0.38 31.00 -1.99
C ILE A 723 -1.01 31.64 -2.05
N ASN A 724 -1.64 31.83 -0.89
CA ASN A 724 -2.99 32.37 -0.79
C ASN A 724 -3.07 33.85 -1.23
N ALA A 725 -2.04 34.64 -0.90
CA ALA A 725 -1.88 36.01 -1.37
C ALA A 725 -1.76 36.07 -2.91
N ARG A 726 -1.05 35.13 -3.53
CA ARG A 726 -0.99 34.99 -5.00
C ARG A 726 -2.36 34.65 -5.61
N LEU A 727 -3.15 33.83 -4.92
CA LEU A 727 -4.51 33.41 -5.35
C LEU A 727 -5.62 34.41 -4.97
N LYS A 728 -5.30 35.52 -4.28
CA LYS A 728 -6.24 36.55 -3.82
C LYS A 728 -7.40 35.99 -2.96
N ARG A 729 -7.10 35.01 -2.11
CA ARG A 729 -8.08 34.38 -1.20
C ARG A 729 -7.98 34.96 0.23
N PRO A 730 -9.04 34.89 1.06
CA PRO A 730 -9.01 35.34 2.46
C PRO A 730 -7.96 34.60 3.31
N GLU A 731 -7.29 35.29 4.22
CA GLU A 731 -6.19 34.75 5.05
C GLU A 731 -6.63 34.09 6.37
N ASP A 732 -7.88 33.64 6.46
CA ASP A 732 -8.38 32.90 7.63
C ASP A 732 -7.65 31.55 7.79
N PRO A 733 -7.30 31.10 9.02
CA PRO A 733 -6.59 29.83 9.24
C PRO A 733 -7.24 28.59 8.61
N ASP A 734 -8.57 28.52 8.57
CA ASP A 734 -9.29 27.41 7.95
C ASP A 734 -9.21 27.48 6.42
N THR A 735 -9.26 28.70 5.86
CA THR A 735 -9.10 28.94 4.43
C THR A 735 -7.68 28.64 3.95
N LEU A 736 -6.66 29.05 4.72
CA LEU A 736 -5.27 28.73 4.45
C LEU A 736 -5.04 27.22 4.42
N TYR A 737 -5.55 26.52 5.43
CA TYR A 737 -5.42 25.07 5.49
C TYR A 737 -6.16 24.37 4.34
N LYS A 738 -7.35 24.86 3.95
CA LYS A 738 -8.08 24.37 2.79
C LYS A 738 -7.29 24.57 1.49
N THR A 739 -6.67 25.74 1.29
CA THR A 739 -5.80 25.99 0.13
C THR A 739 -4.62 25.01 0.10
N PHE A 740 -4.00 24.72 1.25
CA PHE A 740 -2.95 23.70 1.34
C PHE A 740 -3.43 22.31 0.90
N VAL A 741 -4.58 21.86 1.41
CA VAL A 741 -5.18 20.56 1.03
C VAL A 741 -5.53 20.52 -0.46
N GLU A 742 -6.07 21.61 -1.02
CA GLU A 742 -6.32 21.72 -2.47
C GLU A 742 -5.04 21.59 -3.29
N SER A 743 -3.96 22.26 -2.89
CA SER A 743 -2.65 22.15 -3.55
C SER A 743 -2.10 20.72 -3.48
N VAL A 744 -2.16 20.08 -2.30
CA VAL A 744 -1.77 18.67 -2.14
C VAL A 744 -2.56 17.77 -3.08
N ARG A 745 -3.89 17.89 -3.13
CA ARG A 745 -4.73 17.04 -4.00
C ARG A 745 -4.47 17.22 -5.48
N ASN A 746 -4.11 18.43 -5.89
CA ASN A 746 -3.89 18.73 -7.30
C ASN A 746 -2.52 18.25 -7.78
N GLN A 747 -1.53 18.19 -6.89
CA GLN A 747 -0.14 17.85 -7.23
C GLN A 747 0.27 16.43 -6.80
N LEU A 748 -0.40 15.83 -5.81
CA LEU A 748 -0.10 14.48 -5.33
C LEU A 748 -0.92 13.44 -6.12
N HIS A 749 -0.20 12.53 -6.76
CA HIS A 749 -0.77 11.37 -7.43
C HIS A 749 -0.40 10.11 -6.67
N ILE A 750 -1.39 9.27 -6.36
CA ILE A 750 -1.18 7.99 -5.68
C ILE A 750 -1.31 6.87 -6.71
N VAL A 751 -0.26 6.04 -6.81
CA VAL A 751 -0.24 4.84 -7.63
C VAL A 751 -0.17 3.62 -6.73
N LEU A 752 -1.27 2.88 -6.66
CA LEU A 752 -1.41 1.66 -5.86
C LEU A 752 -1.10 0.44 -6.74
N CYS A 753 -0.17 -0.40 -6.33
CA CYS A 753 0.17 -1.60 -7.07
C CYS A 753 -0.17 -2.87 -6.28
N MET A 754 -1.30 -3.48 -6.63
CA MET A 754 -1.91 -4.57 -5.87
C MET A 754 -1.85 -5.90 -6.60
N SER A 755 -1.80 -6.99 -5.84
CA SER A 755 -1.95 -8.32 -6.38
C SER A 755 -3.42 -8.75 -6.33
N PRO A 756 -4.05 -9.15 -7.45
CA PRO A 756 -5.33 -9.84 -7.46
C PRO A 756 -5.22 -11.33 -7.08
N VAL A 757 -4.03 -11.84 -6.72
CA VAL A 757 -3.90 -13.19 -6.17
C VAL A 757 -4.56 -13.24 -4.79
N GLY A 758 -5.54 -14.13 -4.64
CA GLY A 758 -6.26 -14.34 -3.38
C GLY A 758 -7.37 -13.31 -3.12
N ASP A 759 -7.94 -13.37 -1.92
CA ASP A 759 -9.11 -12.56 -1.56
C ASP A 759 -8.76 -11.19 -0.95
N ALA A 760 -7.49 -10.94 -0.63
CA ALA A 760 -7.04 -9.75 0.08
C ALA A 760 -7.41 -8.45 -0.63
N LEU A 761 -7.17 -8.36 -1.94
CA LEU A 761 -7.53 -7.18 -2.75
C LEU A 761 -9.05 -6.93 -2.72
N ARG A 762 -9.86 -7.97 -2.91
CA ARG A 762 -11.33 -7.86 -2.87
C ARG A 762 -11.82 -7.37 -1.51
N VAL A 763 -11.27 -7.92 -0.42
CA VAL A 763 -11.63 -7.52 0.95
C VAL A 763 -11.23 -6.07 1.21
N ARG A 764 -10.04 -5.66 0.79
CA ARG A 764 -9.56 -4.28 0.93
C ARG A 764 -10.39 -3.29 0.13
N CYS A 765 -10.74 -3.58 -1.12
CA CYS A 765 -11.61 -2.71 -1.92
C CYS A 765 -13.03 -2.55 -1.32
N ARG A 766 -13.53 -3.55 -0.59
CA ARG A 766 -14.80 -3.44 0.15
C ARG A 766 -14.67 -2.58 1.41
N LYS A 767 -13.55 -2.70 2.14
CA LYS A 767 -13.26 -1.89 3.33
C LYS A 767 -12.92 -0.43 2.99
N PHE A 768 -12.26 -0.23 1.85
CA PHE A 768 -11.75 1.06 1.38
C PHE A 768 -12.26 1.34 -0.05
N PRO A 769 -13.54 1.74 -0.22
CA PRO A 769 -14.15 1.96 -1.53
C PRO A 769 -13.44 3.04 -2.37
N ALA A 770 -12.77 4.01 -1.73
CA ALA A 770 -12.04 5.06 -2.43
C ALA A 770 -10.94 4.50 -3.34
N MET A 771 -10.39 3.32 -3.03
CA MET A 771 -9.40 2.66 -3.88
C MET A 771 -9.96 2.31 -5.27
N VAL A 772 -11.26 2.05 -5.38
CA VAL A 772 -11.92 1.75 -6.66
C VAL A 772 -12.59 3.00 -7.22
N ASP A 773 -13.25 3.78 -6.37
CA ASP A 773 -14.01 4.96 -6.80
C ASP A 773 -13.10 6.14 -7.20
N CYS A 774 -11.99 6.39 -6.48
CA CYS A 774 -11.11 7.53 -6.76
C CYS A 774 -10.02 7.18 -7.78
N CYS A 775 -9.53 5.94 -7.78
CA CYS A 775 -8.46 5.53 -8.69
C CYS A 775 -9.02 5.11 -10.05
N THR A 776 -8.23 5.27 -11.11
CA THR A 776 -8.47 4.60 -12.38
C THR A 776 -7.74 3.27 -12.37
N LEU A 777 -8.47 2.20 -12.67
CA LEU A 777 -7.95 0.85 -12.62
C LEU A 777 -7.30 0.51 -13.95
N ASP A 778 -6.07 0.01 -13.89
CA ASP A 778 -5.37 -0.56 -15.03
C ASP A 778 -5.04 -2.01 -14.75
N TRP A 779 -5.66 -2.91 -15.52
CA TRP A 779 -5.49 -4.35 -15.38
C TRP A 779 -4.43 -4.87 -16.34
N PHE A 780 -3.34 -5.40 -15.80
CA PHE A 780 -2.31 -6.04 -16.60
C PHE A 780 -2.76 -7.45 -16.97
N SER A 781 -3.12 -7.64 -18.24
CA SER A 781 -3.43 -8.96 -18.79
C SER A 781 -2.18 -9.85 -18.87
N SER A 782 -2.39 -11.16 -19.04
CA SER A 782 -1.30 -12.05 -19.47
C SER A 782 -0.71 -11.54 -20.78
N TRP A 783 0.61 -11.65 -20.92
CA TRP A 783 1.28 -11.25 -22.16
C TRP A 783 0.78 -12.09 -23.34
N PRO A 784 0.42 -11.47 -24.48
CA PRO A 784 0.10 -12.19 -25.69
C PRO A 784 1.33 -12.92 -26.24
N ALA A 785 1.12 -13.89 -27.13
CA ALA A 785 2.20 -14.65 -27.76
C ALA A 785 3.25 -13.73 -28.42
N GLU A 786 2.80 -12.67 -29.10
CA GLU A 786 3.67 -11.67 -29.74
C GLU A 786 4.60 -10.97 -28.74
N ALA A 787 4.08 -10.62 -27.56
CA ALA A 787 4.86 -9.98 -26.51
C ALA A 787 5.91 -10.93 -25.92
N LEU A 788 5.54 -12.21 -25.71
CA LEU A 788 6.47 -13.23 -25.23
C LEU A 788 7.64 -13.41 -26.19
N VAL A 789 7.35 -13.53 -27.49
CA VAL A 789 8.39 -13.65 -28.54
C VAL A 789 9.28 -12.41 -28.55
N SER A 790 8.70 -11.20 -28.60
CA SER A 790 9.48 -9.95 -28.65
C SER A 790 10.43 -9.79 -27.45
N VAL A 791 9.95 -10.10 -26.25
CA VAL A 791 10.77 -10.06 -25.02
C VAL A 791 11.89 -11.10 -25.08
N ALA A 792 11.59 -12.33 -25.49
CA ALA A 792 12.60 -13.37 -25.61
C ALA A 792 13.66 -13.03 -26.66
N THR A 793 13.26 -12.57 -27.85
CA THR A 793 14.19 -12.13 -28.91
C THR A 793 15.14 -11.07 -28.39
N LYS A 794 14.64 -10.00 -27.75
CA LYS A 794 15.49 -8.90 -27.26
C LYS A 794 16.43 -9.32 -26.12
N ILE A 795 16.02 -10.27 -25.27
CA ILE A 795 16.90 -10.81 -24.22
C ILE A 795 17.97 -11.73 -24.82
N LEU A 796 17.61 -12.54 -25.82
CA LEU A 796 18.53 -13.46 -26.48
C LEU A 796 19.52 -12.73 -27.41
N GLU A 797 19.11 -11.66 -28.09
CA GLU A 797 19.99 -10.82 -28.93
C GLU A 797 21.14 -10.18 -28.15
N GLN A 798 20.96 -9.95 -26.86
CA GLN A 798 21.99 -9.38 -25.99
C GLN A 798 23.09 -10.39 -25.59
N GLU A 799 22.88 -11.68 -25.86
CA GLU A 799 23.85 -12.72 -25.51
C GLU A 799 24.89 -12.88 -26.64
N THR A 800 26.15 -12.58 -26.34
CA THR A 800 27.26 -12.56 -27.31
C THR A 800 27.84 -13.94 -27.63
N ASP A 801 27.55 -14.95 -26.81
CA ASP A 801 28.26 -16.24 -26.81
C ASP A 801 27.51 -17.36 -27.56
N PHE A 802 26.57 -17.06 -28.46
CA PHE A 802 25.94 -18.12 -29.27
C PHE A 802 26.96 -18.84 -30.18
N PRO A 803 26.83 -20.17 -30.38
CA PRO A 803 27.80 -20.90 -31.19
C PRO A 803 27.69 -20.45 -32.64
N GLN A 804 28.83 -20.30 -33.32
CA GLN A 804 28.83 -20.24 -34.79
C GLN A 804 28.33 -21.59 -35.30
N THR A 805 27.11 -21.61 -35.82
CA THR A 805 26.47 -22.76 -36.46
C THR A 805 26.23 -22.42 -37.93
N ASP A 806 25.90 -23.43 -38.74
CA ASP A 806 25.53 -23.23 -40.16
C ASP A 806 24.23 -22.41 -40.32
N ILE A 807 23.46 -22.24 -39.24
CA ILE A 807 22.21 -21.47 -39.21
C ILE A 807 22.53 -20.01 -38.85
N PRO A 808 21.98 -19.02 -39.58
CA PRO A 808 22.11 -17.62 -39.20
C PRO A 808 21.66 -17.38 -37.75
N GLN A 809 22.48 -16.67 -36.97
CA GLN A 809 22.24 -16.41 -35.55
C GLN A 809 20.84 -15.83 -35.28
N LYS A 810 20.36 -14.97 -36.19
CA LYS A 810 19.01 -14.40 -36.13
C LYS A 810 17.91 -15.45 -36.17
N GLN A 811 18.01 -16.42 -37.09
CA GLN A 811 17.03 -17.50 -37.25
C GLN A 811 17.04 -18.47 -36.06
N LEU A 812 18.21 -18.70 -35.46
CA LEU A 812 18.33 -19.47 -34.23
C LEU A 812 17.64 -18.75 -33.05
N ILE A 813 17.86 -17.44 -32.90
CA ILE A 813 17.24 -16.62 -31.86
C ILE A 813 15.72 -16.62 -32.01
N ASP A 814 15.20 -16.42 -33.22
CA ASP A 814 13.75 -16.42 -33.48
C ASP A 814 13.11 -17.78 -33.12
N SER A 815 13.79 -18.88 -33.47
CA SER A 815 13.32 -20.23 -33.13
C SER A 815 13.32 -20.49 -31.62
N LEU A 816 14.35 -20.02 -30.90
CA LEU A 816 14.44 -20.13 -29.44
C LEU A 816 13.38 -19.26 -28.75
N ALA A 817 13.14 -18.05 -29.24
CA ALA A 817 12.10 -17.16 -28.73
C ALA A 817 10.70 -17.79 -28.87
N GLN A 818 10.43 -18.40 -30.02
CA GLN A 818 9.17 -19.11 -30.27
C GLN A 818 9.02 -20.34 -29.36
N MET A 819 10.09 -21.11 -29.15
CA MET A 819 10.09 -22.23 -28.19
C MET A 819 9.79 -21.76 -26.76
N CYS A 820 10.41 -20.67 -26.30
CA CYS A 820 10.13 -20.11 -24.98
C CYS A 820 8.66 -19.74 -24.84
N MET A 821 8.08 -19.10 -25.84
CA MET A 821 6.65 -18.72 -25.87
C MET A 821 5.74 -19.96 -25.75
N GLU A 822 5.96 -20.99 -26.56
CA GLU A 822 5.18 -22.24 -26.54
C GLU A 822 5.25 -22.94 -25.16
N ILE A 823 6.44 -22.99 -24.54
CA ILE A 823 6.61 -23.54 -23.19
C ILE A 823 5.77 -22.76 -22.18
N HIS A 824 5.74 -21.43 -22.27
CA HIS A 824 4.97 -20.62 -21.33
C HIS A 824 3.45 -20.80 -21.50
N ILE A 825 2.95 -20.83 -22.74
CA ILE A 825 1.53 -21.05 -23.02
C ILE A 825 1.11 -22.46 -22.57
N SER A 826 1.89 -23.49 -22.89
CA SER A 826 1.60 -24.85 -22.45
C SER A 826 1.54 -24.99 -20.92
N ALA A 827 2.38 -24.24 -20.18
CA ALA A 827 2.36 -24.22 -18.73
C ALA A 827 1.07 -23.58 -18.18
N LYS A 828 0.55 -22.55 -18.87
CA LYS A 828 -0.73 -21.91 -18.53
C LYS A 828 -1.90 -22.88 -18.76
N ASP A 829 -1.95 -23.56 -19.91
CA ASP A 829 -2.99 -24.55 -20.21
C ASP A 829 -2.96 -25.72 -19.21
N CYS A 830 -1.77 -26.15 -18.80
CA CYS A 830 -1.60 -27.14 -17.74
C CYS A 830 -2.08 -26.63 -16.37
N ALA A 831 -1.84 -25.36 -16.04
CA ALA A 831 -2.34 -24.75 -14.80
C ALA A 831 -3.88 -24.70 -14.76
N ASP A 832 -4.53 -24.39 -15.89
CA ASP A 832 -5.99 -24.38 -15.99
C ASP A 832 -6.58 -25.79 -15.84
N LYS A 833 -5.96 -26.80 -16.49
CA LYS A 833 -6.33 -28.21 -16.31
C LYS A 833 -6.14 -28.67 -14.86
N PHE A 834 -5.07 -28.21 -14.20
CA PHE A 834 -4.77 -28.51 -12.80
C PHE A 834 -5.79 -27.88 -11.84
N GLU A 835 -6.19 -26.62 -12.08
CA GLU A 835 -7.26 -25.95 -11.31
C GLU A 835 -8.59 -26.68 -11.49
N ALA A 836 -8.93 -27.08 -12.72
CA ALA A 836 -10.16 -27.83 -13.00
C ALA A 836 -10.20 -29.18 -12.26
N ALA A 837 -9.09 -29.91 -12.23
CA ALA A 837 -8.99 -31.25 -11.63
C ALA A 837 -8.90 -31.23 -10.09
N LEU A 838 -8.07 -30.35 -9.51
CA LEU A 838 -7.73 -30.38 -8.08
C LEU A 838 -8.30 -29.20 -7.28
N LYS A 839 -8.97 -28.24 -7.93
CA LYS A 839 -9.45 -26.99 -7.32
C LYS A 839 -8.34 -26.19 -6.62
N ARG A 840 -7.08 -26.41 -7.03
CA ARG A 840 -5.90 -25.69 -6.56
C ARG A 840 -5.40 -24.81 -7.69
N LYS A 841 -5.31 -23.50 -7.45
CA LYS A 841 -4.90 -22.53 -8.45
C LYS A 841 -3.39 -22.29 -8.42
N VAL A 842 -2.74 -22.40 -9.57
CA VAL A 842 -1.33 -22.04 -9.79
C VAL A 842 -1.29 -20.88 -10.76
N TYR A 843 -0.44 -19.89 -10.49
CA TYR A 843 -0.37 -18.68 -11.30
C TYR A 843 0.92 -18.65 -12.12
N THR A 844 0.80 -18.55 -13.45
CA THR A 844 1.92 -18.27 -14.35
C THR A 844 2.13 -16.76 -14.44
N THR A 845 3.32 -16.29 -14.05
CA THR A 845 3.64 -14.85 -14.05
C THR A 845 4.69 -14.51 -15.11
N PRO A 846 4.72 -13.26 -15.63
CA PRO A 846 5.81 -12.81 -16.50
C PRO A 846 7.20 -12.95 -15.85
N LYS A 847 7.28 -12.85 -14.52
CA LYS A 847 8.53 -13.13 -13.79
C LYS A 847 8.97 -14.57 -14.00
N SER A 848 8.07 -15.54 -13.88
CA SER A 848 8.38 -16.95 -14.13
C SER A 848 8.91 -17.18 -15.54
N TYR A 849 8.44 -16.40 -16.53
CA TYR A 849 8.95 -16.42 -17.90
C TYR A 849 10.37 -15.84 -18.01
N LEU A 850 10.63 -14.68 -17.40
CA LEU A 850 11.96 -14.08 -17.37
C LEU A 850 12.97 -14.95 -16.60
N ASP A 851 12.54 -15.55 -15.49
CA ASP A 851 13.34 -16.47 -14.69
C ASP A 851 13.65 -17.76 -15.48
N LEU A 852 12.72 -18.25 -16.31
CA LEU A 852 12.96 -19.37 -17.23
C LEU A 852 14.09 -19.05 -18.23
N ILE A 853 14.02 -17.89 -18.89
CA ILE A 853 15.04 -17.45 -19.85
C ILE A 853 16.39 -17.23 -19.14
N GLY A 854 16.38 -16.57 -17.98
CA GLY A 854 17.58 -16.36 -17.18
C GLY A 854 18.22 -17.66 -16.66
N LEU A 855 17.41 -18.63 -16.25
CA LEU A 855 17.87 -19.96 -15.86
C LEU A 855 18.46 -20.72 -17.05
N TYR A 856 17.84 -20.61 -18.23
CA TYR A 856 18.35 -21.19 -19.46
C TYR A 856 19.72 -20.61 -19.82
N LEU A 857 19.86 -19.28 -19.85
CA LEU A 857 21.12 -18.60 -20.17
C LEU A 857 22.24 -18.92 -19.17
N SER A 858 21.94 -18.87 -17.86
CA SER A 858 22.92 -19.23 -16.82
C SER A 858 23.34 -20.70 -16.88
N SER A 859 22.40 -21.60 -17.17
CA SER A 859 22.69 -23.04 -17.34
C SER A 859 23.52 -23.29 -18.60
N LEU A 860 23.20 -22.60 -19.70
CA LEU A 860 23.94 -22.66 -20.96
C LEU A 860 25.38 -22.20 -20.78
N LYS A 861 25.58 -21.05 -20.11
CA LYS A 861 26.91 -20.53 -19.78
C LYS A 861 27.73 -21.53 -18.98
N ARG A 862 27.16 -22.06 -17.88
CA ARG A 862 27.83 -23.06 -17.04
C ARG A 862 28.21 -24.32 -17.84
N LYS A 863 27.30 -24.84 -18.66
CA LYS A 863 27.57 -26.04 -19.48
C LYS A 863 28.63 -25.79 -20.54
N ARG A 864 28.69 -24.59 -21.11
CA ARG A 864 29.76 -24.20 -22.03
C ARG A 864 31.11 -24.11 -21.33
N GLU A 865 31.18 -23.49 -20.16
CA GLU A 865 32.42 -23.44 -19.37
C GLU A 865 32.93 -24.85 -19.03
N GLU A 866 32.03 -25.77 -18.63
CA GLU A 866 32.36 -27.18 -18.42
C GLU A 866 32.93 -27.86 -19.69
N LEU A 867 32.31 -27.60 -20.86
CA LEU A 867 32.75 -28.17 -22.13
C LEU A 867 34.06 -27.57 -22.62
N GLN A 868 34.25 -26.25 -22.51
CA GLN A 868 35.50 -25.57 -22.85
C GLN A 868 36.66 -26.08 -21.98
N LEU A 869 36.41 -26.35 -20.69
CA LEU A 869 37.42 -26.93 -19.81
C LEU A 869 37.78 -28.36 -20.24
N LYS A 870 36.79 -29.19 -20.61
CA LYS A 870 37.04 -30.52 -21.19
C LYS A 870 37.80 -30.45 -22.51
N GLN A 871 37.45 -29.51 -23.39
CA GLN A 871 38.12 -29.29 -24.66
C GLN A 871 39.58 -28.86 -24.45
N LYS A 872 39.85 -27.90 -23.56
CA LYS A 872 41.21 -27.47 -23.19
C LYS A 872 42.04 -28.61 -22.59
N ARG A 873 41.41 -29.47 -21.78
CA ARG A 873 42.07 -30.65 -21.23
C ARG A 873 42.46 -31.65 -22.33
N LEU A 874 41.55 -31.92 -23.27
CA LEU A 874 41.79 -32.82 -24.40
C LEU A 874 42.83 -32.25 -25.37
N SER A 875 42.75 -30.96 -25.71
CA SER A 875 43.73 -30.31 -26.59
C SER A 875 45.11 -30.27 -25.95
N GLY A 876 45.19 -29.94 -24.66
CA GLY A 876 46.44 -30.03 -23.90
C GLY A 876 47.02 -31.46 -23.86
N GLY A 877 46.15 -32.47 -23.72
CA GLY A 877 46.53 -33.89 -23.80
C GLY A 877 47.06 -34.28 -25.18
N LEU A 878 46.38 -33.87 -26.25
CA LEU A 878 46.79 -34.09 -27.64
C LEU A 878 48.14 -33.44 -27.95
N VAL A 879 48.37 -32.21 -27.48
CA VAL A 879 49.66 -31.53 -27.63
C VAL A 879 50.77 -32.32 -26.95
N LYS A 880 50.55 -32.78 -25.71
CA LYS A 880 51.53 -33.61 -24.99
C LYS A 880 51.80 -34.94 -25.69
N LEU A 881 50.76 -35.62 -26.19
CA LEU A 881 50.91 -36.87 -26.95
C LEU A 881 51.68 -36.64 -28.25
N LYS A 882 51.43 -35.53 -28.95
CA LYS A 882 52.17 -35.16 -30.15
C LYS A 882 53.65 -34.90 -29.85
N MET A 883 53.93 -34.13 -28.80
CA MET A 883 55.31 -33.89 -28.33
C MET A 883 56.02 -35.19 -27.93
N ALA A 884 55.33 -36.09 -27.21
CA ALA A 884 55.89 -37.39 -26.85
C ALA A 884 56.16 -38.27 -28.07
N ASN A 885 55.25 -38.28 -29.07
CA ASN A 885 55.47 -39.01 -30.32
C ASN A 885 56.65 -38.43 -31.13
N GLU A 886 56.81 -37.11 -31.19
CA GLU A 886 57.95 -36.46 -31.82
C GLU A 886 59.27 -36.81 -31.10
N GLN A 887 59.27 -36.81 -29.76
CA GLN A 887 60.42 -37.23 -28.96
C GLN A 887 60.75 -38.71 -29.14
N VAL A 888 59.75 -39.60 -29.17
CA VAL A 888 59.94 -41.04 -29.40
C VAL A 888 60.49 -41.28 -30.81
N ALA A 889 59.99 -40.57 -31.84
CA ALA A 889 60.53 -40.65 -33.18
C ALA A 889 62.01 -40.21 -33.23
N GLY A 890 62.37 -39.14 -32.52
CA GLY A 890 63.76 -38.69 -32.38
C GLY A 890 64.66 -39.69 -31.63
N LEU A 891 64.13 -40.32 -30.57
CA LEU A 891 64.81 -41.39 -29.84
C LEU A 891 65.01 -42.64 -30.69
N GLN A 892 64.08 -42.95 -31.59
CA GLN A 892 64.18 -44.08 -32.51
C GLN A 892 65.31 -43.89 -33.52
N VAL A 893 65.49 -42.65 -34.03
CA VAL A 893 66.61 -42.27 -34.89
C VAL A 893 67.95 -42.39 -34.15
N THR A 894 68.03 -41.88 -32.92
CA THR A 894 69.26 -42.02 -32.10
C THR A 894 69.57 -43.47 -31.71
N LEU A 895 68.56 -44.31 -31.50
CA LEU A 895 68.75 -45.76 -31.28
C LEU A 895 69.31 -46.47 -32.51
N THR A 896 68.89 -46.09 -33.72
CA THR A 896 69.50 -46.60 -34.96
C THR A 896 70.94 -46.14 -35.13
N ASP A 897 71.27 -44.91 -34.73
CA ASP A 897 72.64 -44.37 -34.78
C ASP A 897 73.57 -44.98 -33.71
N LEU A 898 73.01 -45.35 -32.54
CA LEU A 898 73.76 -45.96 -31.43
C LEU A 898 74.00 -47.48 -31.60
N LYS A 899 73.24 -48.17 -32.45
CA LYS A 899 73.43 -49.60 -32.74
C LYS A 899 74.87 -49.97 -33.16
N PRO A 900 75.53 -49.28 -34.12
CA PRO A 900 76.92 -49.58 -34.47
C PRO A 900 77.91 -49.29 -33.33
N GLN A 901 77.65 -48.29 -32.47
CA GLN A 901 78.49 -48.01 -31.29
C GLN A 901 78.35 -49.08 -30.19
N LEU A 902 77.16 -49.70 -30.11
CA LEU A 902 76.89 -50.81 -29.19
C LEU A 902 77.59 -52.11 -29.62
N GLU A 903 77.71 -52.37 -30.92
CA GLU A 903 78.53 -53.49 -31.43
C GLU A 903 80.02 -53.28 -31.14
N GLU A 904 80.52 -52.05 -31.30
CA GLU A 904 81.92 -51.72 -31.02
C GLU A 904 82.27 -51.83 -29.53
N SER A 905 81.31 -51.50 -28.65
CA SER A 905 81.43 -51.70 -27.20
C SER A 905 81.20 -53.15 -26.77
N SER A 906 80.37 -53.93 -27.48
CA SER A 906 80.20 -55.38 -27.27
C SER A 906 81.50 -56.15 -27.50
N ILE A 907 82.31 -55.76 -28.50
CA ILE A 907 83.64 -56.36 -28.74
C ILE A 907 84.56 -56.12 -27.54
N LYS A 908 84.55 -54.89 -26.99
CA LYS A 908 85.31 -54.55 -25.77
C LYS A 908 84.83 -55.31 -24.52
N VAL A 909 83.55 -55.65 -24.46
CA VAL A 909 82.96 -56.46 -23.37
C VAL A 909 83.33 -57.95 -23.51
N GLN A 910 83.48 -58.47 -24.73
CA GLN A 910 83.90 -59.86 -24.96
C GLN A 910 85.34 -60.13 -24.50
N GLU A 911 86.26 -59.18 -24.71
CA GLU A 911 87.64 -59.25 -24.20
C GLU A 911 87.71 -59.21 -22.66
N ALA A 912 86.74 -58.58 -21.99
CA ALA A 912 86.64 -58.59 -20.54
C ALA A 912 86.04 -59.89 -19.97
N LEU A 913 85.24 -60.61 -20.77
CA LEU A 913 84.49 -61.80 -20.37
C LEU A 913 85.37 -63.05 -20.20
N GLU A 914 86.50 -63.14 -20.92
CA GLU A 914 87.49 -64.21 -20.73
C GLU A 914 88.21 -64.13 -19.36
N LYS A 915 88.35 -62.92 -18.79
CA LYS A 915 88.92 -62.75 -17.43
C LYS A 915 87.93 -63.13 -16.32
N VAL A 916 86.63 -63.05 -16.56
CA VAL A 916 85.58 -63.30 -15.55
C VAL A 916 85.24 -64.80 -15.41
N ASN A 917 85.51 -65.63 -16.42
CA ASN A 917 85.26 -67.08 -16.37
C ASN A 917 86.18 -67.83 -15.38
N GLN A 918 87.30 -67.25 -14.95
CA GLN A 918 88.15 -67.82 -13.90
C GLN A 918 87.60 -67.59 -12.48
N ASP A 919 86.76 -66.56 -12.28
CA ASP A 919 86.20 -66.19 -10.96
C ASP A 919 84.84 -66.86 -10.67
N SER A 920 84.17 -67.40 -11.68
CA SER A 920 82.82 -68.00 -11.59
C SER A 920 82.75 -69.31 -10.78
N TYR A 921 83.84 -70.08 -10.68
CA TYR A 921 83.85 -71.37 -9.97
C TYR A 921 83.75 -71.22 -8.44
N LEU A 922 84.13 -70.07 -7.88
CA LEU A 922 84.11 -69.81 -6.43
C LEU A 922 82.76 -69.29 -5.91
N ALA A 923 81.86 -68.82 -6.78
CA ALA A 923 80.59 -68.17 -6.38
C ALA A 923 79.41 -69.15 -6.15
N SER A 924 79.45 -70.38 -6.70
CA SER A 924 78.35 -71.34 -6.62
C SER A 924 78.12 -71.94 -5.22
N GLN A 925 79.10 -71.85 -4.30
CA GLN A 925 78.96 -72.38 -2.93
C GLN A 925 78.21 -71.43 -1.98
N GLN A 926 78.00 -70.17 -2.38
CA GLN A 926 77.50 -69.12 -1.49
C GLN A 926 75.97 -68.90 -1.61
N GLU A 927 75.34 -69.35 -2.69
CA GLU A 927 73.94 -69.08 -3.02
C GLU A 927 72.91 -69.83 -2.13
N GLN A 928 73.30 -70.94 -1.50
CA GLN A 928 72.40 -71.73 -0.65
C GLN A 928 72.11 -71.12 0.73
N LEU A 929 72.91 -70.14 1.19
CA LEU A 929 72.70 -69.44 2.47
C LEU A 929 71.71 -68.26 2.37
N VAL A 930 71.56 -67.64 1.19
CA VAL A 930 70.79 -66.39 0.99
C VAL A 930 69.26 -66.60 0.99
N LYS A 931 68.78 -67.83 0.74
CA LYS A 931 67.33 -68.14 0.69
C LYS A 931 66.63 -68.17 2.05
N ALA A 932 67.35 -68.38 3.16
CA ALA A 932 66.75 -68.40 4.49
C ALA A 932 66.63 -66.99 5.12
N GLU A 933 67.48 -66.04 4.72
CA GLU A 933 67.48 -64.67 5.27
C GLU A 933 66.42 -63.73 4.66
N THR A 934 65.82 -64.09 3.52
CA THR A 934 64.86 -63.23 2.80
C THR A 934 63.46 -63.20 3.43
N GLU A 935 63.04 -64.24 4.16
CA GLU A 935 61.72 -64.26 4.84
C GLU A 935 61.70 -63.43 6.13
N GLU A 936 62.83 -63.27 6.82
CA GLU A 936 62.90 -62.48 8.06
C GLU A 936 62.91 -60.96 7.79
N VAL A 937 63.44 -60.54 6.64
CA VAL A 937 63.52 -59.13 6.22
C VAL A 937 62.15 -58.55 5.86
N ASN A 938 61.24 -59.35 5.31
CA ASN A 938 59.90 -58.87 4.93
C ASN A 938 59.00 -58.53 6.13
N LYS A 939 59.14 -59.23 7.28
CA LYS A 939 58.40 -58.89 8.50
C LYS A 939 58.88 -57.57 9.11
N LYS A 940 60.21 -57.38 9.18
CA LYS A 940 60.81 -56.12 9.69
C LYS A 940 60.45 -54.91 8.82
N ALA A 941 60.20 -55.08 7.52
CA ALA A 941 59.77 -54.00 6.63
C ALA A 941 58.35 -53.46 6.94
N GLN A 942 57.43 -54.30 7.43
CA GLN A 942 56.06 -53.88 7.74
C GLN A 942 55.98 -53.06 9.04
N ASP A 943 56.76 -53.43 10.07
CA ASP A 943 56.78 -52.71 11.35
C ASP A 943 57.36 -51.29 11.23
N VAL A 944 58.37 -51.09 10.35
CA VAL A 944 58.94 -49.76 10.08
C VAL A 944 57.92 -48.82 9.44
N LYS A 945 57.02 -49.36 8.60
CA LYS A 945 56.02 -48.58 7.88
C LYS A 945 54.96 -47.99 8.82
N ILE A 946 54.50 -48.78 9.78
CA ILE A 946 53.48 -48.35 10.77
C ILE A 946 54.01 -47.19 11.64
N ILE A 947 55.27 -47.29 12.10
CA ILE A 947 55.88 -46.26 12.96
C ILE A 947 56.20 -44.99 12.16
N ALA A 948 56.52 -45.12 10.87
CA ALA A 948 56.74 -43.99 9.97
C ALA A 948 55.44 -43.21 9.67
N ASP A 949 54.34 -43.92 9.43
CA ASP A 949 53.04 -43.31 9.15
C ASP A 949 52.48 -42.55 10.39
N ASP A 950 52.67 -43.09 11.60
CA ASP A 950 52.28 -42.43 12.86
C ASP A 950 53.09 -41.14 13.12
N ALA A 951 54.39 -41.14 12.81
CA ALA A 951 55.24 -39.96 12.95
C ALA A 951 54.90 -38.84 11.94
N GLN A 952 54.37 -39.20 10.76
CA GLN A 952 53.96 -38.26 9.74
C GLN A 952 52.60 -37.63 10.08
N ALA A 953 51.65 -38.41 10.60
CA ALA A 953 50.34 -37.93 11.02
C ALA A 953 50.42 -36.85 12.10
N ASP A 954 51.30 -37.01 13.10
CA ASP A 954 51.50 -36.02 14.18
C ASP A 954 52.08 -34.68 13.65
N LEU A 955 52.88 -34.71 12.58
CA LEU A 955 53.43 -33.53 11.93
C LEU A 955 52.38 -32.79 11.09
N ASP A 956 51.58 -33.54 10.35
CA ASP A 956 50.58 -32.99 9.42
C ASP A 956 49.49 -32.17 10.13
N VAL A 957 49.27 -32.38 11.44
CA VAL A 957 48.35 -31.58 12.27
C VAL A 957 48.80 -30.13 12.43
N VAL A 958 50.10 -29.86 12.56
CA VAL A 958 50.62 -28.52 12.91
C VAL A 958 51.16 -27.76 11.69
N MET A 959 51.55 -28.48 10.63
CA MET A 959 52.00 -27.89 9.37
C MET A 959 51.05 -26.84 8.77
N PRO A 960 49.71 -27.04 8.69
CA PRO A 960 48.82 -26.05 8.10
C PRO A 960 48.72 -24.75 8.90
N GLU A 961 48.78 -24.82 10.24
CA GLU A 961 48.78 -23.63 11.10
C GLU A 961 50.07 -22.82 10.95
N LEU A 962 51.22 -23.50 10.83
CA LEU A 962 52.52 -22.88 10.58
C LEU A 962 52.57 -22.22 9.19
N GLU A 963 52.09 -22.89 8.14
CA GLU A 963 52.04 -22.34 6.79
C GLU A 963 51.11 -21.13 6.69
N LYS A 964 49.96 -21.17 7.38
CA LYS A 964 49.03 -20.04 7.46
C LYS A 964 49.68 -18.84 8.13
N ALA A 965 50.42 -19.05 9.22
CA ALA A 965 51.11 -17.98 9.93
C ALA A 965 52.27 -17.38 9.10
N LEU A 966 53.06 -18.20 8.40
CA LEU A 966 54.14 -17.72 7.52
C LEU A 966 53.61 -16.91 6.33
N LYS A 967 52.51 -17.35 5.71
CA LYS A 967 51.84 -16.59 4.64
C LYS A 967 51.27 -15.26 5.16
N ALA A 968 50.72 -15.23 6.37
CA ALA A 968 50.23 -13.99 6.97
C ALA A 968 51.35 -12.98 7.21
N VAL A 969 52.53 -13.44 7.67
CA VAL A 969 53.74 -12.60 7.82
C VAL A 969 54.26 -12.11 6.46
N GLU A 970 54.16 -12.93 5.41
CA GLU A 970 54.57 -12.56 4.06
C GLU A 970 53.69 -11.48 3.41
N GLN A 971 52.41 -11.45 3.76
CA GLN A 971 51.43 -10.53 3.19
C GLN A 971 51.24 -9.25 4.02
N MET A 972 52.07 -9.01 5.04
CA MET A 972 52.00 -7.79 5.86
C MET A 972 52.35 -6.55 5.03
N ASP A 973 51.54 -5.49 5.18
CA ASP A 973 51.78 -4.21 4.51
C ASP A 973 52.90 -3.42 5.23
N GLU A 974 53.97 -3.11 4.49
CA GLU A 974 55.12 -2.37 5.01
C GLU A 974 54.75 -0.97 5.54
N ASN A 975 53.68 -0.37 5.01
CA ASN A 975 53.23 0.96 5.44
C ASN A 975 52.55 0.91 6.82
N GLU A 976 51.80 -0.15 7.11
CA GLU A 976 51.15 -0.34 8.42
C GLU A 976 52.20 -0.58 9.53
N ILE A 977 53.29 -1.29 9.23
CA ILE A 977 54.39 -1.52 10.18
C ILE A 977 55.15 -0.22 10.47
N LYS A 978 55.37 0.63 9.47
CA LYS A 978 55.96 1.97 9.66
C LYS A 978 55.11 2.83 10.62
N ILE A 979 53.79 2.74 10.53
CA ILE A 979 52.87 3.46 11.43
C ILE A 979 53.04 2.95 12.88
N VAL A 980 53.07 1.63 13.10
CA VAL A 980 53.27 1.04 14.43
C VAL A 980 54.58 1.49 15.08
N ARG A 981 55.65 1.67 14.29
CA ARG A 981 56.94 2.19 14.76
C ARG A 981 56.87 3.65 15.24
N THR A 982 56.02 4.47 14.64
CA THR A 982 55.90 5.90 14.99
C THR A 982 55.12 6.16 16.29
N TYR A 983 54.60 5.13 16.95
CA TYR A 983 53.91 5.30 18.23
C TYR A 983 54.86 5.83 19.32
N ASN A 984 54.54 7.02 19.82
CA ASN A 984 55.24 7.61 20.96
C ASN A 984 54.86 6.90 22.27
N ASN A 985 53.60 6.46 22.40
CA ASN A 985 53.12 5.67 23.54
C ASN A 985 52.22 4.50 23.04
N PRO A 986 52.80 3.33 22.70
CA PRO A 986 52.06 2.23 22.06
C PRO A 986 51.08 1.54 23.04
N PRO A 987 49.97 0.96 22.53
CA PRO A 987 49.08 0.13 23.34
C PRO A 987 49.82 -1.05 23.96
N GLN A 988 49.52 -1.38 25.21
CA GLN A 988 50.22 -2.44 25.97
C GLN A 988 50.17 -3.81 25.28
N ALA A 989 49.07 -4.12 24.58
CA ALA A 989 48.94 -5.34 23.79
C ALA A 989 49.96 -5.42 22.63
N VAL A 990 50.25 -4.30 21.96
CA VAL A 990 51.23 -4.24 20.85
C VAL A 990 52.66 -4.37 21.37
N VAL A 991 52.95 -3.77 22.53
CA VAL A 991 54.26 -3.93 23.21
C VAL A 991 54.49 -5.39 23.59
N MET A 992 53.47 -6.06 24.15
CA MET A 992 53.54 -7.46 24.56
C MET A 992 53.81 -8.41 23.37
N VAL A 993 53.20 -8.15 22.21
CA VAL A 993 53.47 -8.93 20.99
C VAL A 993 54.90 -8.75 20.53
N LEU A 994 55.40 -7.51 20.49
CA LEU A 994 56.76 -7.25 20.06
C LEU A 994 57.79 -7.75 21.07
N GLU A 995 57.46 -7.80 22.35
CA GLU A 995 58.25 -8.49 23.38
C GLU A 995 58.40 -9.99 23.06
N ALA A 996 57.31 -10.65 22.66
CA ALA A 996 57.31 -12.05 22.25
C ALA A 996 58.15 -12.30 20.99
N VAL A 997 58.02 -11.44 19.98
CA VAL A 997 58.80 -11.53 18.72
C VAL A 997 60.29 -11.33 18.98
N LEU A 998 60.67 -10.33 19.78
CA LEU A 998 62.08 -10.07 20.11
C LEU A 998 62.69 -11.17 20.98
N THR A 999 61.89 -11.78 21.85
CA THR A 999 62.31 -12.95 22.64
C THR A 999 62.69 -14.12 21.73
N LEU A 1000 61.92 -14.37 20.66
CA LEU A 1000 62.25 -15.38 19.65
C LEU A 1000 63.52 -15.00 18.86
N LEU A 1001 63.69 -13.73 18.50
CA LEU A 1001 64.89 -13.24 17.81
C LEU A 1001 66.14 -13.13 18.72
N GLY A 1002 66.01 -13.35 20.03
CA GLY A 1002 67.12 -13.28 20.99
C GLY A 1002 67.61 -11.85 21.28
N LEU A 1003 66.80 -10.84 20.99
CA LEU A 1003 67.12 -9.42 21.18
C LEU A 1003 66.57 -8.89 22.51
N ASN A 1004 67.12 -7.77 23.01
CA ASN A 1004 66.62 -7.12 24.23
C ASN A 1004 65.14 -6.74 24.08
N THR A 1005 64.33 -7.03 25.10
CA THR A 1005 62.86 -6.96 25.09
C THR A 1005 62.28 -5.55 25.32
N SER A 1006 63.10 -4.50 25.26
CA SER A 1006 62.63 -3.12 25.46
C SER A 1006 61.98 -2.53 24.20
N TRP A 1007 61.04 -1.60 24.37
CA TRP A 1007 60.37 -0.91 23.26
C TRP A 1007 61.34 -0.17 22.33
N ASP A 1008 62.42 0.40 22.86
CA ASP A 1008 63.46 1.05 22.03
C ASP A 1008 64.23 0.05 21.16
N SER A 1009 64.43 -1.17 21.65
CA SER A 1009 65.01 -2.27 20.89
C SER A 1009 64.04 -2.72 19.77
N ALA A 1010 62.74 -2.77 20.05
CA ALA A 1010 61.70 -3.04 19.05
C ALA A 1010 61.67 -1.98 17.94
N LYS A 1011 61.74 -0.69 18.31
CA LYS A 1011 61.81 0.42 17.35
C LYS A 1011 63.04 0.36 16.47
N LYS A 1012 64.18 -0.09 17.00
CA LYS A 1012 65.43 -0.29 16.25
C LYS A 1012 65.34 -1.48 15.29
N ALA A 1013 64.74 -2.58 15.72
CA ALA A 1013 64.54 -3.76 14.87
C ALA A 1013 63.60 -3.48 13.69
N MET A 1014 62.57 -2.64 13.88
CA MET A 1014 61.63 -2.23 12.84
C MET A 1014 62.12 -1.03 11.98
N ILE A 1015 63.41 -0.65 12.07
CA ILE A 1015 63.95 0.46 11.24
C ILE A 1015 63.91 0.09 9.76
N ASP A 1016 64.42 -1.09 9.45
CA ASP A 1016 64.39 -1.70 8.13
C ASP A 1016 63.30 -2.79 8.11
N VAL A 1017 62.10 -2.39 7.69
CA VAL A 1017 60.91 -3.24 7.69
C VAL A 1017 61.08 -4.48 6.80
N GLY A 1018 61.80 -4.35 5.67
CA GLY A 1018 62.04 -5.46 4.75
C GLY A 1018 62.97 -6.52 5.34
N SER A 1019 64.04 -6.10 6.02
CA SER A 1019 64.94 -7.01 6.74
C SER A 1019 64.28 -7.65 7.96
N PHE A 1020 63.44 -6.89 8.68
CA PHE A 1020 62.69 -7.41 9.83
C PHE A 1020 61.71 -8.53 9.42
N VAL A 1021 60.89 -8.31 8.40
CA VAL A 1021 59.96 -9.34 7.89
C VAL A 1021 60.72 -10.53 7.32
N SER A 1022 61.84 -10.31 6.62
CA SER A 1022 62.70 -11.39 6.11
C SER A 1022 63.32 -12.24 7.22
N SER A 1023 63.66 -11.63 8.36
CA SER A 1023 64.18 -12.33 9.55
C SER A 1023 63.12 -13.22 10.21
N LEU A 1024 61.83 -12.84 10.13
CA LEU A 1024 60.72 -13.68 10.61
C LEU A 1024 60.43 -14.85 9.65
N LYS A 1025 60.56 -14.62 8.34
CA LYS A 1025 60.38 -15.67 7.32
C LYS A 1025 61.45 -16.76 7.40
N ASN A 1026 62.70 -16.36 7.55
CA ASN A 1026 63.85 -17.27 7.51
C ASN A 1026 64.30 -17.75 8.90
N TYR A 1027 63.45 -17.62 9.92
CA TYR A 1027 63.79 -18.02 11.28
C TYR A 1027 63.97 -19.56 11.39
N PRO A 1028 65.06 -20.06 11.99
CA PRO A 1028 65.33 -21.50 12.10
C PRO A 1028 64.36 -22.18 13.06
N ARG A 1029 63.34 -22.82 12.49
CA ARG A 1029 62.20 -23.42 13.23
C ARG A 1029 62.51 -24.74 13.96
N ASP A 1030 63.51 -25.49 13.51
CA ASP A 1030 63.72 -26.88 13.96
C ASP A 1030 64.59 -27.01 15.22
N ASN A 1031 65.28 -25.95 15.67
CA ASN A 1031 66.16 -26.00 16.84
C ASN A 1031 66.11 -24.72 17.69
N ILE A 1032 64.96 -24.45 18.31
CA ILE A 1032 64.77 -23.33 19.23
C ILE A 1032 65.21 -23.73 20.65
N PRO A 1033 66.14 -23.00 21.30
CA PRO A 1033 66.58 -23.30 22.66
C PRO A 1033 65.44 -23.25 23.70
N ASP A 1034 65.43 -24.19 24.66
CA ASP A 1034 64.39 -24.29 25.70
C ASP A 1034 64.28 -23.03 26.57
N LYS A 1035 65.38 -22.30 26.74
CA LYS A 1035 65.40 -21.04 27.49
C LYS A 1035 64.56 -19.95 26.81
N ILE A 1036 64.55 -19.91 25.49
CA ILE A 1036 63.77 -18.96 24.69
C ILE A 1036 62.29 -19.36 24.69
N LEU A 1037 61.98 -20.65 24.53
CA LEU A 1037 60.61 -21.18 24.56
C LEU A 1037 59.94 -20.95 25.93
N ASN A 1038 60.66 -21.18 27.03
CA ASN A 1038 60.12 -20.95 28.38
C ASN A 1038 59.83 -19.48 28.65
N ASN A 1039 60.65 -18.56 28.12
CA ASN A 1039 60.40 -17.12 28.23
C ASN A 1039 59.24 -16.68 27.34
N LEU A 1040 59.17 -17.19 26.12
CA LEU A 1040 58.06 -16.95 25.20
C LEU A 1040 56.73 -17.46 25.78
N LYS A 1041 56.72 -18.65 26.38
CA LYS A 1041 55.52 -19.24 27.00
C LYS A 1041 54.97 -18.38 28.14
N LYS A 1042 55.82 -17.69 28.91
CA LYS A 1042 55.38 -16.75 29.96
C LYS A 1042 54.64 -15.54 29.38
N ILE A 1043 54.99 -15.10 28.16
CA ILE A 1043 54.35 -13.96 27.49
C ILE A 1043 53.05 -14.41 26.82
N ILE A 1044 53.07 -15.54 26.12
CA ILE A 1044 51.91 -16.09 25.40
C ILE A 1044 50.80 -16.57 26.35
N SER A 1045 51.14 -17.02 27.57
CA SER A 1045 50.13 -17.53 28.52
C SER A 1045 49.34 -16.42 29.24
N ARG A 1046 49.57 -15.14 28.91
CA ARG A 1046 48.77 -14.02 29.44
C ARG A 1046 47.40 -14.01 28.75
N GLU A 1047 46.33 -13.76 29.50
CA GLU A 1047 44.95 -13.78 28.98
C GLU A 1047 44.72 -12.77 27.83
N ASP A 1048 45.51 -11.70 27.79
CA ASP A 1048 45.42 -10.65 26.77
C ASP A 1048 46.09 -11.02 25.43
N PHE A 1049 46.80 -12.15 25.34
CA PHE A 1049 47.56 -12.56 24.15
C PHE A 1049 46.68 -13.36 23.16
N VAL A 1050 45.62 -12.73 22.66
CA VAL A 1050 44.67 -13.34 21.72
C VAL A 1050 44.69 -12.59 20.36
N PRO A 1051 45.05 -13.25 19.24
CA PRO A 1051 45.23 -12.58 17.94
C PRO A 1051 44.02 -11.76 17.47
N ASP A 1052 42.78 -12.26 17.68
CA ASP A 1052 41.57 -11.56 17.24
C ASP A 1052 41.29 -10.27 18.05
N LEU A 1053 41.60 -10.26 19.35
CA LEU A 1053 41.51 -9.06 20.19
C LEU A 1053 42.58 -8.04 19.80
N ILE A 1054 43.81 -8.50 19.53
CA ILE A 1054 44.93 -7.66 19.11
C ILE A 1054 44.67 -7.04 17.73
N ARG A 1055 43.96 -7.75 16.84
CA ARG A 1055 43.63 -7.29 15.48
C ARG A 1055 42.79 -6.01 15.49
N THR A 1056 41.97 -5.79 16.51
CA THR A 1056 41.19 -4.54 16.67
C THR A 1056 42.06 -3.32 16.97
N LYS A 1057 43.28 -3.53 17.49
CA LYS A 1057 44.23 -2.46 17.86
C LYS A 1057 45.29 -2.25 16.79
N ALA A 1058 45.89 -3.31 16.28
CA ALA A 1058 46.84 -3.26 15.17
C ALA A 1058 46.86 -4.59 14.42
N LYS A 1059 46.53 -4.55 13.13
CA LYS A 1059 46.50 -5.74 12.27
C LYS A 1059 47.87 -6.41 12.12
N PRO A 1060 49.00 -5.70 11.87
CA PRO A 1060 50.32 -6.34 11.79
C PRO A 1060 50.73 -7.01 13.10
N ALA A 1061 50.33 -6.47 14.26
CA ALA A 1061 50.63 -7.07 15.55
C ALA A 1061 49.85 -8.39 15.76
N ALA A 1062 48.62 -8.50 15.28
CA ALA A 1062 47.85 -9.75 15.35
C ALA A 1062 48.48 -10.87 14.52
N ASP A 1063 48.96 -10.53 13.33
CA ASP A 1063 49.57 -11.49 12.43
C ASP A 1063 50.95 -11.96 12.98
N MET A 1064 51.71 -11.06 13.63
CA MET A 1064 52.93 -11.42 14.38
C MET A 1064 52.63 -12.30 15.62
N ALA A 1065 51.55 -12.03 16.34
CA ALA A 1065 51.12 -12.84 17.49
C ALA A 1065 50.75 -14.27 17.06
N THR A 1066 50.06 -14.41 15.93
CA THR A 1066 49.71 -15.71 15.34
C THR A 1066 50.96 -16.50 14.95
N TRP A 1067 51.98 -15.82 14.41
CA TRP A 1067 53.28 -16.42 14.11
C TRP A 1067 54.01 -16.92 15.35
N CYS A 1068 54.06 -16.15 16.44
CA CYS A 1068 54.67 -16.60 17.70
C CYS A 1068 53.96 -17.85 18.28
N LEU A 1069 52.63 -17.91 18.21
CA LEU A 1069 51.83 -19.06 18.66
C LEU A 1069 52.13 -20.32 17.83
N ALA A 1070 52.20 -20.18 16.50
CA ALA A 1070 52.49 -21.28 15.60
C ALA A 1070 53.91 -21.84 15.81
N MET A 1071 54.91 -20.97 16.00
CA MET A 1071 56.29 -21.38 16.25
C MET A 1071 56.45 -22.14 17.58
N ASN A 1072 55.76 -21.71 18.64
CA ASN A 1072 55.77 -22.42 19.92
C ASN A 1072 55.13 -23.81 19.80
N THR A 1073 53.97 -23.91 19.12
CA THR A 1073 53.24 -25.18 18.95
C THR A 1073 54.02 -26.16 18.08
N TYR A 1074 54.61 -25.68 16.96
CA TYR A 1074 55.46 -26.50 16.10
C TYR A 1074 56.69 -27.02 16.86
N SER A 1075 57.37 -26.19 17.66
CA SER A 1075 58.55 -26.63 18.40
C SER A 1075 58.22 -27.71 19.46
N ILE A 1076 57.05 -27.62 20.12
CA ILE A 1076 56.59 -28.64 21.08
C ILE A 1076 56.31 -29.97 20.38
N VAL A 1077 55.63 -29.95 19.23
CA VAL A 1077 55.30 -31.17 18.49
C VAL A 1077 56.54 -31.76 17.81
N SER A 1078 57.41 -30.92 17.25
CA SER A 1078 58.68 -31.35 16.65
C SER A 1078 59.55 -32.12 17.66
N LYS A 1079 59.67 -31.64 18.92
CA LYS A 1079 60.39 -32.38 19.98
C LYS A 1079 59.75 -33.71 20.37
N LYS A 1080 58.43 -33.86 20.23
CA LYS A 1080 57.74 -35.15 20.45
C LYS A 1080 57.95 -36.13 19.29
N VAL A 1081 58.06 -35.61 18.07
CA VAL A 1081 58.24 -36.40 16.84
C VAL A 1081 59.71 -36.78 16.62
N GLU A 1082 60.67 -35.99 17.10
CA GLU A 1082 62.11 -36.24 16.94
C GLU A 1082 62.60 -37.62 17.43
N PRO A 1083 62.21 -38.14 18.61
CA PRO A 1083 62.56 -39.51 19.01
C PRO A 1083 61.88 -40.57 18.14
N LYS A 1084 60.66 -40.34 17.64
CA LYS A 1084 59.99 -41.23 16.68
C LYS A 1084 60.76 -41.26 15.34
N LYS A 1085 61.17 -40.10 14.82
CA LYS A 1085 62.01 -39.99 13.62
C LYS A 1085 63.37 -40.65 13.77
N ARG A 1086 64.04 -40.51 14.93
CA ARG A 1086 65.29 -41.23 15.21
C ARG A 1086 65.08 -42.73 15.28
N LYS A 1087 64.00 -43.20 15.90
CA LYS A 1087 63.67 -44.63 15.97
C LYS A 1087 63.36 -45.21 14.59
N VAL A 1088 62.65 -44.46 13.73
CA VAL A 1088 62.44 -44.81 12.31
C VAL A 1088 63.76 -44.83 11.56
N ALA A 1089 64.65 -43.85 11.76
CA ALA A 1089 65.96 -43.80 11.12
C ALA A 1089 66.89 -44.93 11.59
N GLU A 1090 66.90 -45.28 12.87
CA GLU A 1090 67.63 -46.43 13.42
C GLU A 1090 67.08 -47.75 12.87
N MET A 1091 65.74 -47.92 12.84
CA MET A 1091 65.13 -49.12 12.27
C MET A 1091 65.35 -49.22 10.75
N MET A 1092 65.34 -48.09 10.03
CA MET A 1092 65.70 -48.02 8.61
C MET A 1092 67.19 -48.27 8.38
N ALA A 1093 68.08 -47.84 9.28
CA ALA A 1093 69.51 -48.12 9.21
C ALA A 1093 69.78 -49.61 9.45
N VAL A 1094 69.14 -50.22 10.46
CA VAL A 1094 69.22 -51.68 10.71
C VAL A 1094 68.64 -52.45 9.52
N PHE A 1095 67.50 -52.03 8.98
CA PHE A 1095 66.91 -52.61 7.77
C PHE A 1095 67.81 -52.42 6.53
N GLY A 1096 68.50 -51.28 6.43
CA GLY A 1096 69.49 -50.97 5.40
C GLY A 1096 70.73 -51.86 5.47
N PHE A 1097 71.22 -52.16 6.67
CA PHE A 1097 72.29 -53.14 6.89
C PHE A 1097 71.84 -54.58 6.57
N SER A 1098 70.60 -54.95 6.92
CA SER A 1098 70.03 -56.26 6.53
C SER A 1098 69.81 -56.39 5.01
N LYS A 1099 69.44 -55.30 4.32
CA LYS A 1099 69.31 -55.26 2.85
C LYS A 1099 70.67 -55.25 2.14
N GLN A 1100 71.68 -54.59 2.71
CA GLN A 1100 73.05 -54.60 2.18
C GLN A 1100 73.73 -55.97 2.36
N GLY A 1101 73.37 -56.74 3.38
CA GLY A 1101 73.78 -58.15 3.52
C GLY A 1101 73.23 -59.06 2.42
N ILE A 1102 71.98 -58.87 2.00
CA ILE A 1102 71.36 -59.66 0.91
C ILE A 1102 71.77 -59.11 -0.47
N GLY A 1103 72.02 -57.81 -0.60
CA GLY A 1103 72.41 -57.15 -1.84
C GLY A 1103 73.91 -57.20 -2.17
N SER A 1104 74.74 -57.82 -1.33
CA SER A 1104 76.19 -57.98 -1.55
C SER A 1104 76.63 -59.40 -1.90
N GLN A 1105 75.68 -60.29 -2.26
CA GLN A 1105 75.95 -61.61 -2.84
C GLN A 1105 75.05 -61.95 -4.03
N GLY A 1106 74.76 -60.95 -4.85
CA GLY A 1106 74.02 -61.09 -6.12
C GLY A 1106 74.45 -60.02 -7.12
N GLY A 1107 75.69 -60.11 -7.57
CA GLY A 1107 76.30 -59.35 -8.66
C GLY A 1107 77.49 -60.14 -9.16
#